data_AF-A0A913Z518-F1
#
_entry.id   AF-A0A913Z518-F1
#
_cell.length_a   1.000
_cell.length_b   1.000
_cell.length_c   1.000
_cell.angle_alpha   90.00
_cell.angle_beta   90.00
_cell.angle_gamma   90.00
#
_symmetry.space_group_name_H-M   'P 1'
#
loop_
_entity.id
_entity.type
_entity.pdbx_description
1 polymer ?
#
loop_
_entity_poly.entity_id
_entity_poly.type
_entity_poly.pdbx_seq_one_letter_code
_entity_poly.pdbx_strand_id
1 'polypeptide(L)'
;MMGLFVYLLTVAAMCYGSTGQEAIDQPGESSRDAVDDACNATHYTVLDDARRSVGFNSIHLEPNQLLNDHSLPEGWYRFTETPGTRMPTECVAMGLCGTRYPVWMSGHLPADRSSSVVEGCINTEEEGCCNERVQMIVRNCGDYYIYHLPALPRCVRPAAYCTERGHWVMVFKAISGLAYPDPYELWTGEREWNEHKPEASRVGTGYRGHFKSALVKEWNSLNIAEVRLSLYEAGVEVLRVVFDGSGIDKTSWFDAERIVSSPYQDLNASRSDLLDVRVEHNNHRFMMSRSAVDCRNANGWLLMVAAAGDCDWETDGPFPVFKYSRSGSATIWDNDQVGEADELVIFMRTEEAPVCRDKSYQVISNTERGVNAPNSGETVDDTSLVPGWYRFSGPAGEEVTRYCQPIGACGTFYPIWLMDVPSTESGETVKGTMCINTQKPGCCNEKIQVLVRNCGGFYIYRLPQLETTLIAAYCTAFDEWDLVLKGVSVPDHDPGNLYELWASNESQNADEHKAKLMDINFEEHYKSSLVADWDRMFVQQVRLSLYKEGQEVRRFIFDGRGSDRFNWFSPDRIMETPYTDMTANTSYTHFTMGSPDTRQFFINNVDRDGAADFCRESAGWLAVTHGEQDCLSQGSAVPGFVYSGRDTAVNWEEGPVETADVLAIFIKSPVLFNPCSESGHTVITDIRRSADMIHYSGLSVDYRTLQPGWYRFTDNKGASLNMPTSCVEVNHCGTHNPIWIDDKLPCKPGERKPLIGCINTDKDGCCNEKIYLGALNCGDYIVYGLDQVPSIEGDDEPSGYCTEPDQWELVFKLTDGFLAGPNLAQPWRQRSSVNTDIPHARQLDNAFPGNYKTSGVWGWSLIDKVKLVVYKDGEERIVLVFDGRSTDNLNWFSKRKLLFSPWTDLNGPGEFNIFSIEGEYTPDVFGTRRWMINKNLSPCDSASEGWLMVITDPGFLCAMQRPPQILYSNTSTAENWSEGSVEKGDFMAVFVSGPTVTSRRCCTC
;
A
#
# COMPACT_ATOMS: atom_id res chain seq x y z
N MET A 1 62.42 -4.88 -34.40
CA MET A 1 61.30 -5.74 -33.97
C MET A 1 61.60 -6.57 -32.70
N MET A 2 62.52 -6.11 -31.82
CA MET A 2 62.78 -6.73 -30.50
C MET A 2 62.78 -5.69 -29.35
N GLY A 3 62.70 -4.38 -29.65
CA GLY A 3 62.66 -3.31 -28.64
C GLY A 3 61.26 -2.88 -28.19
N LEU A 4 60.20 -3.19 -28.97
CA LEU A 4 58.81 -2.87 -28.59
C LEU A 4 58.17 -3.97 -27.71
N PHE A 5 58.62 -5.21 -27.83
CA PHE A 5 58.11 -6.32 -27.01
C PHE A 5 58.53 -6.21 -25.53
N VAL A 6 59.68 -5.58 -25.25
CA VAL A 6 60.17 -5.41 -23.87
C VAL A 6 59.45 -4.26 -23.15
N TYR A 7 58.93 -3.27 -23.87
CA TYR A 7 58.16 -2.16 -23.27
C TYR A 7 56.70 -2.55 -22.96
N LEU A 8 56.10 -3.43 -23.78
CA LEU A 8 54.74 -3.96 -23.57
C LEU A 8 54.71 -5.02 -22.44
N LEU A 9 55.75 -5.84 -22.29
CA LEU A 9 55.85 -6.81 -21.17
C LEU A 9 56.10 -6.15 -19.81
N THR A 10 56.59 -4.90 -19.77
CA THR A 10 56.77 -4.16 -18.51
C THR A 10 55.51 -3.45 -18.00
N VAL A 11 54.51 -3.19 -18.84
CA VAL A 11 53.25 -2.57 -18.39
C VAL A 11 52.28 -3.62 -17.84
N ALA A 12 52.19 -4.80 -18.47
CA ALA A 12 51.38 -5.92 -17.98
C ALA A 12 51.87 -6.48 -16.62
N ALA A 13 53.17 -6.35 -16.31
CA ALA A 13 53.74 -6.80 -15.04
C ALA A 13 53.52 -5.83 -13.86
N MET A 14 53.00 -4.61 -14.10
CA MET A 14 52.87 -3.58 -13.05
C MET A 14 51.49 -3.53 -12.37
N CYS A 15 50.45 -4.19 -12.89
CA CYS A 15 49.15 -4.27 -12.20
C CYS A 15 48.98 -5.55 -11.35
N TYR A 16 49.85 -6.57 -11.51
CA TYR A 16 49.79 -7.86 -10.77
C TYR A 16 50.58 -7.89 -9.44
N GLY A 17 50.72 -6.74 -8.76
CA GLY A 17 51.52 -6.60 -7.54
C GLY A 17 50.71 -6.15 -6.33
N SER A 18 50.39 -7.10 -5.45
CA SER A 18 49.81 -6.98 -4.10
C SER A 18 48.31 -6.62 -3.98
N THR A 19 47.44 -7.59 -4.21
CA THR A 19 46.21 -7.74 -3.43
C THR A 19 46.42 -8.88 -2.44
N GLY A 20 46.80 -8.55 -1.21
CA GLY A 20 46.66 -9.48 -0.10
C GLY A 20 45.18 -9.81 0.05
N GLN A 21 44.85 -11.09 -0.11
CA GLN A 21 43.50 -11.59 0.02
C GLN A 21 43.16 -11.72 1.50
N GLU A 22 42.84 -10.60 2.15
CA GLU A 22 42.10 -10.63 3.41
C GLU A 22 40.61 -10.62 3.05
N ALA A 23 39.95 -11.73 3.37
CA ALA A 23 38.49 -11.80 3.35
C ALA A 23 37.97 -10.79 4.38
N ILE A 24 37.20 -9.79 3.93
CA ILE A 24 36.39 -8.99 4.84
C ILE A 24 35.23 -9.88 5.26
N ASP A 25 35.36 -10.47 6.46
CA ASP A 25 34.24 -11.15 7.12
C ASP A 25 33.07 -10.19 7.31
N GLN A 26 31.86 -10.74 7.35
CA GLN A 26 30.62 -9.98 7.52
C GLN A 26 30.73 -8.97 8.68
N PRO A 27 30.26 -7.72 8.49
CA PRO A 27 30.35 -6.68 9.51
C PRO A 27 29.64 -7.10 10.80
N GLY A 28 30.41 -7.19 11.89
CA GLY A 28 29.87 -7.35 13.24
C GLY A 28 29.01 -6.16 13.66
N GLU A 29 28.21 -6.36 14.71
CA GLU A 29 27.16 -5.46 15.21
C GLU A 29 27.62 -3.99 15.38
N SER A 30 28.88 -3.73 15.75
CA SER A 30 29.42 -2.37 15.92
C SER A 30 29.78 -1.61 14.63
N SER A 31 29.80 -2.28 13.47
CA SER A 31 30.10 -1.66 12.17
C SER A 31 28.84 -1.37 11.35
N ARG A 32 27.69 -1.94 11.72
CA ARG A 32 26.38 -1.57 11.16
C ARG A 32 26.00 -0.13 11.56
N ASP A 33 26.27 0.26 12.81
CA ASP A 33 26.02 1.62 13.31
C ASP A 33 26.84 2.70 12.57
N ALA A 34 28.08 2.39 12.17
CA ALA A 34 28.95 3.32 11.42
C ALA A 34 28.55 3.46 9.94
N VAL A 35 27.93 2.44 9.36
CA VAL A 35 27.39 2.48 7.99
C VAL A 35 26.02 3.16 8.00
N ASP A 36 25.24 3.08 9.09
CA ASP A 36 23.94 3.75 9.28
C ASP A 36 24.05 5.28 9.39
N ASP A 37 25.10 5.78 10.06
CA ASP A 37 25.38 7.22 10.20
C ASP A 37 25.95 7.87 8.90
N ALA A 38 26.33 7.08 7.91
CA ALA A 38 26.91 7.58 6.65
C ALA A 38 25.92 8.37 5.77
N CYS A 39 24.61 8.23 6.02
CA CYS A 39 23.57 9.00 5.33
C CYS A 39 23.40 10.44 5.87
N ASN A 40 24.20 10.85 6.86
CA ASN A 40 24.24 12.24 7.32
C ASN A 40 25.07 13.11 6.35
N ALA A 41 24.59 14.32 6.04
CA ALA A 41 25.22 15.24 5.08
C ALA A 41 26.66 15.66 5.45
N THR A 42 27.07 15.47 6.72
CA THR A 42 28.44 15.71 7.19
C THR A 42 29.41 14.56 6.93
N HIS A 43 28.94 13.38 6.54
CA HIS A 43 29.73 12.14 6.49
C HIS A 43 30.06 11.64 5.08
N TYR A 44 29.64 12.36 4.04
CA TYR A 44 30.00 12.09 2.64
C TYR A 44 30.44 13.35 1.90
N THR A 45 31.17 13.18 0.80
CA THR A 45 31.59 14.26 -0.10
C THR A 45 30.77 14.27 -1.39
N VAL A 46 30.38 15.46 -1.86
CA VAL A 46 29.63 15.59 -3.12
C VAL A 46 30.58 15.63 -4.33
N LEU A 47 30.32 14.78 -5.32
CA LEU A 47 30.99 14.78 -6.62
C LEU A 47 30.04 15.34 -7.70
N ASP A 48 30.14 16.64 -7.96
CA ASP A 48 29.29 17.37 -8.91
C ASP A 48 30.10 17.90 -10.11
N ASP A 49 30.34 17.04 -11.11
CA ASP A 49 31.01 17.43 -12.35
C ASP A 49 30.29 16.85 -13.55
N ALA A 50 29.55 17.70 -14.28
CA ALA A 50 28.67 17.31 -15.40
C ALA A 50 29.35 16.41 -16.46
N ARG A 51 30.68 16.46 -16.58
CA ARG A 51 31.42 15.59 -17.50
C ARG A 51 31.32 14.11 -17.14
N ARG A 52 31.03 13.76 -15.88
CA ARG A 52 30.89 12.37 -15.39
C ARG A 52 29.69 11.63 -15.99
N SER A 53 28.75 12.35 -16.60
CA SER A 53 27.57 11.76 -17.23
C SER A 53 27.94 10.79 -18.35
N VAL A 54 27.26 9.64 -18.41
CA VAL A 54 27.35 8.69 -19.54
C VAL A 54 27.00 9.31 -20.90
N GLY A 55 26.29 10.45 -20.90
CA GLY A 55 25.98 11.21 -22.12
C GLY A 55 27.10 12.15 -22.57
N PHE A 56 28.15 12.35 -21.77
CA PHE A 56 29.23 13.27 -22.07
C PHE A 56 30.31 12.62 -22.94
N ASN A 57 30.46 13.09 -24.18
CA ASN A 57 31.47 12.60 -25.11
C ASN A 57 32.83 13.28 -24.87
N SER A 58 33.86 12.48 -24.63
CA SER A 58 35.22 12.90 -24.27
C SER A 58 36.20 12.89 -25.44
N ILE A 59 35.77 12.47 -26.63
CA ILE A 59 36.62 12.30 -27.83
C ILE A 59 37.30 13.61 -28.25
N HIS A 60 36.68 14.75 -27.93
CA HIS A 60 37.19 16.09 -28.29
C HIS A 60 37.94 16.80 -27.17
N LEU A 61 38.16 16.16 -26.01
CA LEU A 61 38.89 16.75 -24.88
C LEU A 61 40.39 16.54 -25.00
N GLU A 62 41.16 17.57 -24.64
CA GLU A 62 42.61 17.45 -24.50
C GLU A 62 42.97 16.58 -23.27
N PRO A 63 44.14 15.89 -23.27
CA PRO A 63 44.49 14.94 -22.20
C PRO A 63 44.48 15.51 -20.77
N ASN A 64 44.70 16.83 -20.61
CA ASN A 64 44.66 17.52 -19.33
C ASN A 64 43.24 17.92 -18.87
N GLN A 65 42.24 17.79 -19.74
CA GLN A 65 40.83 18.07 -19.47
C GLN A 65 40.04 16.80 -19.10
N LEU A 66 40.61 15.62 -19.33
CA LEU A 66 39.98 14.35 -18.99
C LEU A 66 39.92 14.16 -17.47
N LEU A 67 38.76 13.71 -16.99
CA LEU A 67 38.54 13.30 -15.61
C LEU A 67 39.41 12.10 -15.27
N ASN A 68 39.96 12.13 -14.07
CA ASN A 68 40.84 11.09 -13.58
C ASN A 68 40.79 10.94 -12.05
N ASP A 69 40.13 9.89 -11.59
CA ASP A 69 39.86 9.62 -10.18
C ASP A 69 40.92 8.74 -9.50
N HIS A 70 42.06 8.50 -10.15
CA HIS A 70 43.21 7.86 -9.49
C HIS A 70 43.66 8.62 -8.22
N SER A 71 43.48 9.96 -8.17
CA SER A 71 43.81 10.78 -7.00
C SER A 71 42.61 11.06 -6.09
N LEU A 72 41.46 10.44 -6.33
CA LEU A 72 40.29 10.56 -5.48
C LEU A 72 40.57 9.83 -4.16
N PRO A 73 40.49 10.49 -2.99
CA PRO A 73 40.65 9.83 -1.70
C PRO A 73 39.60 8.73 -1.52
N GLU A 74 39.95 7.66 -0.83
CA GLU A 74 38.94 6.65 -0.46
C GLU A 74 37.95 7.23 0.55
N GLY A 75 36.65 6.99 0.36
CA GLY A 75 35.62 7.45 1.29
C GLY A 75 34.20 7.45 0.70
N TRP A 76 33.24 7.96 1.47
CA TRP A 76 31.84 8.08 1.06
C TRP A 76 31.61 9.29 0.14
N TYR A 77 31.01 9.06 -1.01
CA TYR A 77 30.68 10.07 -2.00
C TYR A 77 29.21 10.01 -2.41
N ARG A 78 28.66 11.18 -2.74
CA ARG A 78 27.34 11.35 -3.33
C ARG A 78 27.45 12.01 -4.70
N PHE A 79 26.75 11.46 -5.69
CA PHE A 79 26.57 12.11 -6.99
C PHE A 79 25.29 12.97 -7.00
N THR A 80 25.31 14.10 -7.71
CA THR A 80 24.20 15.08 -7.71
C THR A 80 23.72 15.43 -9.13
N GLU A 81 22.70 16.30 -9.22
CA GLU A 81 21.79 16.46 -10.36
C GLU A 81 22.45 16.85 -11.71
N THR A 82 23.58 17.54 -11.71
CA THR A 82 24.27 17.93 -12.96
C THR A 82 24.93 16.75 -13.70
N PRO A 83 25.72 15.88 -13.03
CA PRO A 83 26.32 14.69 -13.63
C PRO A 83 25.41 13.45 -13.73
N GLY A 84 24.40 13.31 -12.86
CA GLY A 84 23.62 12.08 -12.66
C GLY A 84 23.77 11.57 -11.22
N THR A 85 22.71 10.99 -10.65
CA THR A 85 22.61 10.66 -9.22
C THR A 85 23.09 9.26 -8.86
N ARG A 86 23.37 8.41 -9.85
CA ARG A 86 23.77 7.01 -9.67
C ARG A 86 24.95 6.63 -10.55
N MET A 87 25.68 5.57 -10.20
CA MET A 87 26.60 4.94 -11.15
C MET A 87 25.84 4.07 -12.15
N PRO A 88 26.24 4.04 -13.43
CA PRO A 88 25.64 3.14 -14.41
C PRO A 88 25.88 1.68 -14.03
N THR A 89 24.84 0.83 -14.13
CA THR A 89 24.95 -0.62 -13.89
C THR A 89 25.22 -1.43 -15.15
N GLU A 90 25.27 -0.74 -16.29
CA GLU A 90 25.57 -1.31 -17.59
C GLU A 90 26.90 -0.76 -18.11
N CYS A 91 27.48 -1.50 -19.05
CA CYS A 91 28.75 -1.13 -19.65
C CYS A 91 28.69 0.24 -20.32
N VAL A 92 29.65 1.10 -19.96
CA VAL A 92 29.86 2.39 -20.60
C VAL A 92 31.00 2.25 -21.63
N ALA A 93 30.74 2.68 -22.86
CA ALA A 93 31.73 2.66 -23.95
C ALA A 93 32.91 3.61 -23.66
N MET A 94 34.11 3.26 -24.13
CA MET A 94 35.29 4.11 -23.95
C MET A 94 35.08 5.52 -24.51
N GLY A 95 35.73 6.51 -23.88
CA GLY A 95 35.63 7.90 -24.29
C GLY A 95 34.34 8.62 -23.84
N LEU A 96 33.52 8.01 -22.98
CA LEU A 96 32.38 8.66 -22.32
C LEU A 96 32.71 9.07 -20.86
N CYS A 97 31.80 9.77 -20.19
CA CYS A 97 31.96 10.25 -18.81
C CYS A 97 33.18 11.16 -18.57
N GLY A 98 33.56 11.94 -19.59
CA GLY A 98 34.65 12.89 -19.47
C GLY A 98 36.03 12.23 -19.31
N THR A 99 36.15 10.93 -19.55
CA THR A 99 37.38 10.15 -19.34
C THR A 99 37.66 9.21 -20.51
N ARG A 100 38.85 8.58 -20.53
CA ARG A 100 39.18 7.57 -21.55
C ARG A 100 38.65 6.20 -21.14
N TYR A 101 38.83 5.85 -19.87
CA TYR A 101 38.49 4.55 -19.31
C TYR A 101 37.36 4.70 -18.27
N PRO A 102 36.09 4.58 -18.69
CA PRO A 102 34.95 4.78 -17.81
C PRO A 102 34.85 3.66 -16.77
N VAL A 103 34.43 4.02 -15.55
CA VAL A 103 34.15 3.06 -14.47
C VAL A 103 32.64 3.02 -14.20
N TRP A 104 32.06 1.83 -14.33
CA TRP A 104 30.64 1.53 -14.11
C TRP A 104 30.48 0.46 -13.02
N MET A 105 29.28 0.30 -12.45
CA MET A 105 29.02 -0.60 -11.33
C MET A 105 28.47 -1.95 -11.82
N SER A 106 29.20 -3.04 -11.64
CA SER A 106 28.71 -4.41 -11.84
C SER A 106 27.99 -4.90 -10.58
N GLY A 107 26.67 -4.82 -10.60
CA GLY A 107 25.79 -5.22 -9.50
C GLY A 107 24.43 -4.54 -9.59
N HIS A 108 23.58 -4.76 -8.59
CA HIS A 108 22.29 -4.08 -8.45
C HIS A 108 22.38 -3.07 -7.30
N LEU A 109 21.59 -2.00 -7.39
CA LEU A 109 21.47 -1.04 -6.29
C LEU A 109 20.71 -1.69 -5.12
N PRO A 110 21.14 -1.45 -3.87
CA PRO A 110 20.48 -2.00 -2.68
C PRO A 110 19.06 -1.43 -2.51
N ALA A 111 18.14 -2.32 -2.12
CA ALA A 111 16.79 -1.96 -1.70
C ALA A 111 16.78 -1.30 -0.30
N ASP A 112 15.68 -0.61 0.03
CA ASP A 112 15.33 0.08 1.28
C ASP A 112 16.36 0.06 2.41
N ARG A 113 17.04 1.21 2.57
CA ARG A 113 17.98 1.51 3.67
C ARG A 113 19.12 0.49 3.89
N SER A 114 19.34 -0.41 2.94
CA SER A 114 20.42 -1.40 3.00
C SER A 114 21.70 -0.92 2.30
N SER A 115 22.79 -1.59 2.61
CA SER A 115 24.07 -1.45 1.91
C SER A 115 24.41 -2.73 1.15
N SER A 116 25.15 -2.61 0.06
CA SER A 116 25.61 -3.73 -0.75
C SER A 116 27.06 -3.52 -1.16
N VAL A 117 27.84 -4.59 -1.03
CA VAL A 117 29.19 -4.65 -1.61
C VAL A 117 29.03 -4.96 -3.09
N VAL A 118 29.57 -4.11 -3.94
CA VAL A 118 29.45 -4.19 -5.41
C VAL A 118 30.82 -3.99 -6.05
N GLU A 119 30.94 -4.33 -7.34
CA GLU A 119 32.19 -4.18 -8.08
C GLU A 119 32.12 -2.99 -9.04
N GLY A 120 33.14 -2.14 -9.06
CA GLY A 120 33.38 -1.17 -10.12
C GLY A 120 34.18 -1.80 -11.24
N CYS A 121 33.60 -1.83 -12.43
CA CYS A 121 34.20 -2.33 -13.65
C CYS A 121 34.81 -1.18 -14.47
N ILE A 122 36.09 -1.30 -14.81
CA ILE A 122 36.80 -0.35 -15.68
C ILE A 122 36.85 -0.92 -17.11
N ASN A 123 36.35 -0.16 -18.09
CA ASN A 123 36.38 -0.56 -19.49
C ASN A 123 37.66 -0.05 -20.19
N THR A 124 38.46 -0.97 -20.71
CA THR A 124 39.73 -0.73 -21.45
C THR A 124 39.76 -1.38 -22.84
N GLU A 125 38.66 -2.01 -23.27
CA GLU A 125 38.46 -2.67 -24.58
C GLU A 125 39.37 -3.85 -24.96
N GLU A 126 40.42 -4.20 -24.20
CA GLU A 126 41.34 -5.28 -24.60
C GLU A 126 40.73 -6.70 -24.52
N GLU A 127 39.76 -6.96 -23.63
CA GLU A 127 39.05 -8.26 -23.50
C GLU A 127 37.56 -8.14 -23.08
N GLY A 128 36.90 -7.00 -23.36
CA GLY A 128 35.47 -6.77 -23.03
C GLY A 128 35.22 -5.64 -22.02
N CYS A 129 33.97 -5.45 -21.61
CA CYS A 129 33.48 -4.27 -20.88
C CYS A 129 33.90 -4.10 -19.40
N CYS A 130 34.64 -5.06 -18.82
CA CYS A 130 35.07 -5.03 -17.42
C CYS A 130 36.41 -5.74 -17.27
N ASN A 131 37.49 -5.06 -17.69
CA ASN A 131 38.84 -5.65 -17.71
C ASN A 131 39.51 -5.58 -16.34
N GLU A 132 39.25 -4.51 -15.59
CA GLU A 132 39.75 -4.31 -14.24
C GLU A 132 38.58 -4.09 -13.28
N ARG A 133 38.71 -4.58 -12.04
CA ARG A 133 37.66 -4.53 -11.01
C ARG A 133 38.17 -3.86 -9.75
N VAL A 134 37.33 -3.04 -9.14
CA VAL A 134 37.54 -2.47 -7.81
C VAL A 134 36.35 -2.78 -6.93
N GLN A 135 36.55 -3.16 -5.67
CA GLN A 135 35.43 -3.33 -4.74
C GLN A 135 34.98 -1.98 -4.20
N MET A 136 33.67 -1.79 -4.08
CA MET A 136 33.06 -0.59 -3.51
C MET A 136 31.81 -0.97 -2.71
N ILE A 137 31.32 -0.03 -1.90
CA ILE A 137 30.07 -0.22 -1.14
C ILE A 137 29.08 0.83 -1.61
N VAL A 138 27.87 0.43 -1.93
CA VAL A 138 26.76 1.35 -2.18
C VAL A 138 25.76 1.24 -1.03
N ARG A 139 25.22 2.37 -0.59
CA ARG A 139 24.16 2.43 0.43
C ARG A 139 22.99 3.25 -0.07
N ASN A 140 21.79 2.75 0.16
CA ASN A 140 20.54 3.46 -0.07
C ASN A 140 20.19 4.28 1.18
N CYS A 141 20.05 5.60 1.05
CA CYS A 141 19.69 6.50 2.14
C CYS A 141 18.20 6.91 2.13
N GLY A 142 17.37 6.23 1.33
CA GLY A 142 15.98 6.61 1.04
C GLY A 142 15.91 7.53 -0.17
N ASP A 143 16.34 8.79 -0.01
CA ASP A 143 16.22 9.84 -1.05
C ASP A 143 17.38 9.86 -2.05
N TYR A 144 18.50 9.19 -1.77
CA TYR A 144 19.70 9.17 -2.61
C TYR A 144 20.62 7.98 -2.28
N TYR A 145 21.58 7.73 -3.15
CA TYR A 145 22.63 6.75 -2.93
C TYR A 145 23.95 7.42 -2.57
N ILE A 146 24.68 6.79 -1.67
CA ILE A 146 26.08 7.10 -1.39
C ILE A 146 26.96 5.90 -1.72
N TYR A 147 28.18 6.18 -2.16
CA TYR A 147 29.14 5.19 -2.65
C TYR A 147 30.45 5.35 -1.89
N HIS A 148 30.90 4.29 -1.24
CA HIS A 148 32.24 4.22 -0.69
C HIS A 148 33.20 3.86 -1.82
N LEU A 149 33.84 4.86 -2.42
CA LEU A 149 34.66 4.72 -3.62
C LEU A 149 36.14 4.60 -3.27
N PRO A 150 36.88 3.59 -3.78
CA PRO A 150 38.32 3.51 -3.63
C PRO A 150 39.05 4.41 -4.63
N ALA A 151 40.34 4.65 -4.40
CA ALA A 151 41.21 5.25 -5.40
C ALA A 151 41.43 4.29 -6.58
N LEU A 152 41.28 4.77 -7.82
CA LEU A 152 41.44 3.93 -9.02
C LEU A 152 42.91 3.56 -9.30
N PRO A 153 43.20 2.41 -9.96
CA PRO A 153 44.57 1.96 -10.25
C PRO A 153 45.41 2.96 -11.07
N ARG A 154 46.70 3.13 -10.71
CA ARG A 154 47.67 4.00 -11.41
C ARG A 154 47.84 3.65 -12.88
N CYS A 155 47.71 2.36 -13.21
CA CYS A 155 48.02 1.82 -14.52
C CYS A 155 46.92 2.04 -15.57
N VAL A 156 45.71 2.46 -15.17
CA VAL A 156 44.60 2.75 -16.08
C VAL A 156 44.24 4.24 -15.99
N ARG A 157 44.92 5.08 -16.80
CA ARG A 157 44.78 6.55 -16.74
C ARG A 157 44.58 7.16 -18.13
N PRO A 158 43.63 8.09 -18.30
CA PRO A 158 42.68 8.62 -17.31
C PRO A 158 41.44 7.72 -17.16
N ALA A 159 41.09 7.37 -15.91
CA ALA A 159 39.87 6.63 -15.56
C ALA A 159 39.05 7.41 -14.53
N ALA A 160 37.72 7.39 -14.65
CA ALA A 160 36.82 8.12 -13.75
C ALA A 160 35.50 7.37 -13.55
N TYR A 161 34.91 7.55 -12.36
CA TYR A 161 33.59 7.04 -12.01
C TYR A 161 32.51 7.77 -12.80
N CYS A 162 31.74 7.01 -13.56
CA CYS A 162 30.61 7.48 -14.37
C CYS A 162 29.36 7.70 -13.52
N THR A 163 28.50 8.57 -14.02
CA THR A 163 27.18 8.83 -13.45
C THR A 163 26.08 8.74 -14.51
N GLU A 164 24.89 8.34 -14.08
CA GLU A 164 23.67 8.30 -14.88
C GLU A 164 22.47 8.82 -14.07
N ARG A 165 21.38 9.12 -14.78
CA ARG A 165 20.11 9.63 -14.21
C ARG A 165 19.03 8.53 -14.10
N GLY A 166 19.42 7.26 -14.15
CA GLY A 166 18.52 6.09 -14.16
C GLY A 166 18.69 5.18 -15.39
N HIS A 167 18.24 3.93 -15.30
CA HIS A 167 18.39 2.93 -16.36
C HIS A 167 17.44 3.17 -17.55
N TRP A 168 17.94 2.94 -18.77
CA TRP A 168 17.12 2.91 -19.98
C TRP A 168 16.37 1.59 -20.07
N VAL A 169 15.05 1.64 -20.02
CA VAL A 169 14.20 0.46 -20.17
C VAL A 169 13.77 0.35 -21.62
N MET A 170 14.09 -0.77 -22.28
CA MET A 170 13.55 -1.06 -23.61
C MET A 170 12.05 -1.33 -23.48
N VAL A 171 11.24 -0.57 -24.19
CA VAL A 171 9.78 -0.72 -24.15
C VAL A 171 9.18 -1.12 -25.49
N PHE A 172 9.95 -0.96 -26.57
CA PHE A 172 9.52 -1.39 -27.89
C PHE A 172 10.71 -1.72 -28.81
N LYS A 173 10.56 -2.75 -29.64
CA LYS A 173 11.48 -3.11 -30.72
C LYS A 173 10.70 -3.56 -31.95
N ALA A 174 10.98 -2.93 -33.09
CA ALA A 174 10.49 -3.33 -34.40
C ALA A 174 11.63 -3.94 -35.22
N ILE A 175 11.33 -5.01 -35.96
CA ILE A 175 12.28 -5.76 -36.79
C ILE A 175 12.02 -5.49 -38.27
N SER A 176 13.08 -5.20 -39.02
CA SER A 176 12.96 -5.01 -40.47
C SER A 176 12.56 -6.30 -41.18
N GLY A 177 11.69 -6.19 -42.20
CA GLY A 177 11.17 -7.33 -42.94
C GLY A 177 10.06 -8.13 -42.26
N LEU A 178 9.58 -7.68 -41.11
CA LEU A 178 8.47 -8.30 -40.39
C LEU A 178 7.21 -7.41 -40.41
N ALA A 179 6.37 -7.60 -41.43
CA ALA A 179 5.19 -6.76 -41.67
C ALA A 179 4.00 -6.97 -40.71
N TYR A 180 3.96 -8.07 -39.93
CA TYR A 180 2.85 -8.35 -39.01
C TYR A 180 3.33 -8.65 -37.58
N PRO A 181 2.73 -8.01 -36.55
CA PRO A 181 1.84 -6.84 -36.67
C PRO A 181 2.57 -5.62 -37.25
N ASP A 182 1.84 -4.67 -37.82
CA ASP A 182 2.42 -3.38 -38.22
C ASP A 182 3.06 -2.72 -36.99
N PRO A 183 4.31 -2.25 -37.05
CA PRO A 183 5.00 -1.70 -35.89
C PRO A 183 4.26 -0.54 -35.21
N TYR A 184 3.59 0.31 -35.98
CA TYR A 184 2.91 1.48 -35.43
C TYR A 184 1.54 1.13 -34.84
N GLU A 185 0.78 0.24 -35.49
CA GLU A 185 -0.42 -0.35 -34.88
C GLU A 185 -0.07 -1.09 -33.58
N LEU A 186 1.07 -1.80 -33.57
CA LEU A 186 1.56 -2.45 -32.36
C LEU A 186 1.93 -1.40 -31.30
N TRP A 187 2.65 -0.33 -31.64
CA TRP A 187 3.02 0.75 -30.72
C TRP A 187 1.80 1.42 -30.09
N THR A 188 0.84 1.84 -30.90
CA THR A 188 -0.36 2.57 -30.47
C THR A 188 -1.40 1.70 -29.78
N GLY A 189 -1.50 0.41 -30.15
CA GLY A 189 -2.46 -0.53 -29.58
C GLY A 189 -2.29 -0.80 -28.08
N GLU A 190 -3.24 -1.52 -27.49
CA GLU A 190 -3.26 -1.85 -26.06
C GLU A 190 -2.58 -3.19 -25.72
N ARG A 191 -2.15 -3.95 -26.73
CA ARG A 191 -1.57 -5.28 -26.54
C ARG A 191 -0.06 -5.19 -26.31
N GLU A 192 0.43 -5.89 -25.30
CA GLU A 192 1.82 -6.30 -25.13
C GLU A 192 2.22 -7.36 -26.17
N TRP A 193 3.53 -7.50 -26.43
CA TRP A 193 4.01 -8.45 -27.43
C TRP A 193 5.39 -9.02 -27.08
N ASN A 194 5.48 -10.35 -27.05
CA ASN A 194 6.70 -11.12 -26.78
C ASN A 194 7.43 -10.80 -25.45
N GLU A 195 6.73 -10.26 -24.45
CA GLU A 195 7.34 -9.88 -23.16
C GLU A 195 7.93 -11.07 -22.38
N HIS A 196 7.34 -12.25 -22.53
CA HIS A 196 7.80 -13.50 -21.91
C HIS A 196 9.04 -14.12 -22.59
N LYS A 197 9.62 -13.44 -23.59
CA LYS A 197 10.77 -13.92 -24.39
C LYS A 197 11.99 -13.03 -24.10
N PRO A 198 12.94 -13.47 -23.25
CA PRO A 198 14.12 -12.67 -22.89
C PRO A 198 14.98 -12.23 -24.08
N GLU A 199 14.96 -12.98 -25.18
CA GLU A 199 15.69 -12.66 -26.41
C GLU A 199 15.01 -11.55 -27.22
N ALA A 200 13.70 -11.33 -27.02
CA ALA A 200 12.93 -10.29 -27.69
C ALA A 200 13.15 -8.91 -27.05
N SER A 201 13.43 -8.85 -25.75
CA SER A 201 13.72 -7.61 -24.99
C SER A 201 15.20 -7.21 -25.00
N ARG A 202 15.99 -7.77 -25.92
CA ARG A 202 17.42 -7.48 -26.10
C ARG A 202 17.72 -7.19 -27.56
N VAL A 203 18.71 -6.32 -27.79
CA VAL A 203 19.21 -5.95 -29.12
C VAL A 203 20.21 -7.00 -29.60
N GLY A 204 20.27 -7.26 -30.90
CA GLY A 204 21.37 -8.05 -31.50
C GLY A 204 21.36 -9.55 -31.16
N THR A 205 20.25 -10.07 -30.65
CA THR A 205 20.09 -11.51 -30.34
C THR A 205 19.81 -12.38 -31.57
N GLY A 206 19.53 -11.76 -32.72
CA GLY A 206 19.06 -12.44 -33.93
C GLY A 206 17.59 -12.90 -33.84
N TYR A 207 16.86 -12.55 -32.79
CA TYR A 207 15.45 -12.89 -32.62
C TYR A 207 14.57 -12.14 -33.63
N ARG A 208 13.90 -12.88 -34.53
CA ARG A 208 13.06 -12.31 -35.60
C ARG A 208 11.60 -12.12 -35.18
N GLY A 209 11.38 -11.30 -34.15
CA GLY A 209 10.05 -10.90 -33.70
C GLY A 209 10.06 -9.53 -33.04
N HIS A 210 9.02 -8.74 -33.29
CA HIS A 210 8.79 -7.47 -32.59
C HIS A 210 8.70 -7.69 -31.07
N PHE A 211 8.89 -6.64 -30.30
CA PHE A 211 8.71 -6.64 -28.84
C PHE A 211 7.99 -5.36 -28.42
N LYS A 212 7.08 -5.50 -27.45
CA LYS A 212 6.42 -4.38 -26.79
C LYS A 212 6.14 -4.75 -25.33
N SER A 213 6.65 -3.93 -24.42
CA SER A 213 6.41 -4.11 -22.98
C SER A 213 5.02 -3.63 -22.57
N ALA A 214 4.47 -4.25 -21.52
CA ALA A 214 3.26 -3.77 -20.84
C ALA A 214 3.39 -2.32 -20.32
N LEU A 215 4.61 -1.84 -20.04
CA LEU A 215 4.87 -0.47 -19.61
C LEU A 215 4.36 0.59 -20.60
N VAL A 216 4.29 0.27 -21.90
CA VAL A 216 3.78 1.22 -22.91
C VAL A 216 2.28 1.54 -22.72
N LYS A 217 1.51 0.61 -22.15
CA LYS A 217 0.10 0.86 -21.79
C LYS A 217 -0.02 1.81 -20.60
N GLU A 218 0.96 1.78 -19.72
CA GLU A 218 0.99 2.58 -18.49
C GLU A 218 1.66 3.94 -18.67
N TRP A 219 2.00 4.32 -19.91
CA TRP A 219 2.80 5.50 -20.25
C TRP A 219 2.40 6.77 -19.49
N ASN A 220 1.11 7.11 -19.46
CA ASN A 220 0.59 8.32 -18.82
C ASN A 220 0.71 8.28 -17.29
N SER A 221 0.85 7.08 -16.71
CA SER A 221 1.10 6.86 -15.29
C SER A 221 2.58 6.68 -14.94
N LEU A 222 3.47 6.69 -15.93
CA LEU A 222 4.91 6.60 -15.71
C LEU A 222 5.53 8.00 -15.68
N ASN A 223 6.49 8.24 -14.79
CA ASN A 223 7.18 9.52 -14.67
C ASN A 223 8.28 9.64 -15.73
N ILE A 224 7.95 9.61 -17.03
CA ILE A 224 8.95 9.51 -18.11
C ILE A 224 9.74 10.83 -18.21
N ALA A 225 11.06 10.77 -18.04
CA ALA A 225 11.98 11.90 -18.20
C ALA A 225 12.39 12.08 -19.66
N GLU A 226 12.79 10.98 -20.28
CA GLU A 226 13.37 10.98 -21.61
C GLU A 226 12.94 9.72 -22.36
N VAL A 227 12.80 9.87 -23.68
CA VAL A 227 12.54 8.78 -24.60
C VAL A 227 13.68 8.74 -25.59
N ARG A 228 14.27 7.56 -25.80
CA ARG A 228 15.35 7.34 -26.75
C ARG A 228 14.87 6.45 -27.88
N LEU A 229 14.94 6.93 -29.11
CA LEU A 229 14.80 6.13 -30.32
C LEU A 229 16.19 5.79 -30.85
N SER A 230 16.47 4.50 -31.03
CA SER A 230 17.74 4.00 -31.57
C SER A 230 17.51 3.06 -32.75
N LEU A 231 18.43 3.08 -33.73
CA LEU A 231 18.49 2.08 -34.79
C LEU A 231 19.74 1.22 -34.65
N TYR A 232 19.63 -0.07 -34.98
CA TYR A 232 20.74 -1.01 -34.93
C TYR A 232 20.93 -1.76 -36.26
N GLU A 233 22.19 -1.87 -36.70
CA GLU A 233 22.62 -2.68 -37.84
C GLU A 233 23.61 -3.73 -37.31
N ALA A 234 23.33 -5.01 -37.52
CA ALA A 234 24.12 -6.13 -37.00
C ALA A 234 24.42 -6.04 -35.48
N GLY A 235 23.47 -5.49 -34.69
CA GLY A 235 23.59 -5.31 -33.24
C GLY A 235 24.41 -4.08 -32.80
N VAL A 236 24.92 -3.28 -33.73
CA VAL A 236 25.65 -2.03 -33.45
C VAL A 236 24.67 -0.85 -33.54
N GLU A 237 24.67 0.04 -32.55
CA GLU A 237 23.83 1.25 -32.56
C GLU A 237 24.35 2.22 -33.63
N VAL A 238 23.55 2.44 -34.68
CA VAL A 238 23.93 3.31 -35.81
C VAL A 238 23.24 4.67 -35.77
N LEU A 239 22.14 4.80 -35.03
CA LEU A 239 21.44 6.05 -34.78
C LEU A 239 20.90 6.09 -33.36
N ARG A 240 20.96 7.26 -32.72
CA ARG A 240 20.38 7.56 -31.41
C ARG A 240 19.79 8.96 -31.40
N VAL A 241 18.50 9.11 -31.11
CA VAL A 241 17.86 10.41 -30.86
C VAL A 241 17.16 10.37 -29.52
N VAL A 242 17.39 11.36 -28.67
CA VAL A 242 16.78 11.47 -27.33
C VAL A 242 15.81 12.64 -27.31
N PHE A 243 14.62 12.38 -26.81
CA PHE A 243 13.50 13.31 -26.69
C PHE A 243 13.19 13.56 -25.21
N ASP A 244 12.68 14.76 -24.90
CA ASP A 244 12.08 15.11 -23.63
C ASP A 244 10.76 14.34 -23.46
N GLY A 245 10.77 13.41 -22.52
CA GLY A 245 9.68 12.50 -22.18
C GLY A 245 8.65 13.10 -21.22
N SER A 246 8.87 14.31 -20.72
CA SER A 246 8.07 14.89 -19.64
C SER A 246 6.70 15.40 -20.11
N GLY A 247 5.67 15.05 -19.33
CA GLY A 247 4.32 15.63 -19.47
C GLY A 247 3.54 15.20 -20.72
N ILE A 248 3.84 14.02 -21.29
CA ILE A 248 3.27 13.56 -22.57
C ILE A 248 2.77 12.11 -22.53
N ASP A 249 1.95 11.78 -23.53
CA ASP A 249 1.45 10.43 -23.78
C ASP A 249 2.35 9.65 -24.78
N LYS A 250 2.04 8.36 -24.98
CA LYS A 250 2.83 7.45 -25.85
C LYS A 250 2.87 7.86 -27.32
N THR A 251 2.04 8.82 -27.74
CA THR A 251 1.92 9.29 -29.13
C THR A 251 2.47 10.70 -29.35
N SER A 252 2.62 11.51 -28.30
CA SER A 252 3.02 12.92 -28.41
C SER A 252 4.50 13.21 -28.10
N TRP A 253 5.29 12.19 -27.74
CA TRP A 253 6.72 12.37 -27.42
C TRP A 253 7.64 12.55 -28.62
N PHE A 254 7.26 12.03 -29.79
CA PHE A 254 8.07 12.07 -31.00
C PHE A 254 7.82 13.39 -31.75
N ASP A 255 8.35 14.48 -31.19
CA ASP A 255 8.16 15.85 -31.66
C ASP A 255 9.51 16.58 -31.82
N ALA A 256 9.58 17.49 -32.79
CA ALA A 256 10.73 18.33 -33.07
C ALA A 256 11.17 19.21 -31.89
N GLU A 257 10.23 19.83 -31.18
CA GLU A 257 10.51 20.73 -30.06
C GLU A 257 11.07 19.99 -28.85
N ARG A 258 10.90 18.66 -28.82
CA ARG A 258 11.30 17.79 -27.72
C ARG A 258 12.66 17.15 -27.92
N ILE A 259 13.37 17.39 -29.03
CA ILE A 259 14.68 16.79 -29.25
C ILE A 259 15.70 17.37 -28.25
N VAL A 260 16.15 16.54 -27.31
CA VAL A 260 17.17 16.86 -26.31
C VAL A 260 18.58 16.62 -26.87
N SER A 261 18.77 15.53 -27.60
CA SER A 261 20.03 15.24 -28.28
C SER A 261 19.84 14.43 -29.56
N SER A 262 20.68 14.72 -30.56
CA SER A 262 20.73 13.99 -31.83
C SER A 262 22.16 14.03 -32.41
N PRO A 263 22.53 13.10 -33.30
CA PRO A 263 23.83 13.11 -33.99
C PRO A 263 23.87 14.10 -35.16
N TYR A 264 22.75 14.74 -35.50
CA TYR A 264 22.60 15.57 -36.68
C TYR A 264 22.76 17.05 -36.34
N GLN A 265 23.72 17.70 -36.98
CA GLN A 265 24.12 19.08 -36.66
C GLN A 265 23.08 20.10 -37.14
N ASP A 266 22.38 19.81 -38.24
CA ASP A 266 21.37 20.68 -38.83
C ASP A 266 19.99 20.57 -38.16
N LEU A 267 19.76 19.54 -37.34
CA LEU A 267 18.59 19.43 -36.47
C LEU A 267 18.66 20.39 -35.27
N ASN A 268 19.86 20.61 -34.71
CA ASN A 268 20.07 21.56 -33.62
C ASN A 268 20.04 23.04 -34.08
N ALA A 269 20.09 23.29 -35.39
CA ALA A 269 20.29 24.63 -35.97
C ALA A 269 19.01 25.28 -36.54
N SER A 270 17.87 24.60 -36.55
CA SER A 270 16.66 25.11 -37.21
C SER A 270 15.42 25.08 -36.31
N ARG A 271 15.17 26.19 -35.61
CA ARG A 271 13.80 26.67 -35.33
C ARG A 271 13.16 27.14 -36.66
N SER A 272 12.94 26.24 -37.62
CA SER A 272 12.37 26.60 -38.93
C SER A 272 11.13 25.79 -39.26
N ASP A 273 10.15 26.46 -39.87
CA ASP A 273 8.82 26.01 -40.31
C ASP A 273 8.81 24.83 -41.33
N LEU A 274 9.91 24.10 -41.50
CA LEU A 274 10.14 23.05 -42.51
C LEU A 274 10.42 21.66 -41.92
N LEU A 275 10.54 21.53 -40.59
CA LEU A 275 10.78 20.25 -39.93
C LEU A 275 9.45 19.52 -39.73
N ASP A 276 9.31 18.36 -40.38
CA ASP A 276 8.12 17.51 -40.26
C ASP A 276 8.50 16.21 -39.54
N VAL A 277 8.23 16.17 -38.24
CA VAL A 277 8.35 14.99 -37.40
C VAL A 277 6.94 14.41 -37.22
N ARG A 278 6.69 13.23 -37.78
CA ARG A 278 5.38 12.58 -37.71
C ARG A 278 5.52 11.12 -37.35
N VAL A 279 4.63 10.67 -36.47
CA VAL A 279 4.57 9.25 -36.11
C VAL A 279 3.93 8.41 -37.22
N GLU A 280 3.05 9.01 -38.05
CA GLU A 280 2.42 8.37 -39.22
C GLU A 280 2.11 9.36 -40.37
N HIS A 281 2.44 8.99 -41.61
CA HIS A 281 1.96 9.63 -42.84
C HIS A 281 2.00 8.63 -44.02
N ASN A 282 0.85 8.30 -44.61
CA ASN A 282 0.74 7.28 -45.67
C ASN A 282 1.39 5.93 -45.25
N ASN A 283 2.40 5.48 -46.00
CA ASN A 283 3.20 4.28 -45.75
C ASN A 283 4.42 4.54 -44.85
N HIS A 284 4.61 5.75 -44.32
CA HIS A 284 5.71 6.09 -43.41
C HIS A 284 5.28 6.03 -41.95
N ARG A 285 6.18 5.57 -41.08
CA ARG A 285 6.10 5.63 -39.61
C ARG A 285 7.36 6.30 -39.05
N PHE A 286 7.27 6.91 -37.88
CA PHE A 286 8.41 7.55 -37.16
C PHE A 286 9.32 8.36 -38.10
N MET A 287 8.73 9.28 -38.85
CA MET A 287 9.41 10.09 -39.87
C MET A 287 9.96 11.37 -39.26
N MET A 288 11.21 11.68 -39.55
CA MET A 288 11.86 12.97 -39.34
C MET A 288 12.34 13.48 -40.71
N SER A 289 11.57 14.37 -41.32
CA SER A 289 11.84 14.89 -42.67
C SER A 289 12.00 16.40 -42.69
N ARG A 290 12.76 16.89 -43.68
CA ARG A 290 13.04 18.33 -43.86
C ARG A 290 12.29 18.93 -45.04
N SER A 291 11.99 18.13 -46.06
CA SER A 291 11.23 18.58 -47.22
C SER A 291 10.66 17.40 -48.00
N ALA A 292 9.39 17.48 -48.38
CA ALA A 292 8.67 16.47 -49.16
C ALA A 292 7.97 17.12 -50.37
N VAL A 293 8.74 17.76 -51.26
CA VAL A 293 8.18 18.43 -52.45
C VAL A 293 7.86 17.43 -53.59
N ASP A 294 8.72 16.43 -53.80
CA ASP A 294 8.54 15.32 -54.76
C ASP A 294 9.49 14.14 -54.42
N CYS A 295 9.32 12.98 -55.06
CA CYS A 295 10.13 11.77 -54.81
C CYS A 295 11.65 11.96 -54.99
N ARG A 296 12.08 12.90 -55.85
CA ARG A 296 13.51 13.11 -56.17
C ARG A 296 14.20 14.03 -55.17
N ASN A 297 13.43 14.93 -54.56
CA ASN A 297 13.94 15.92 -53.62
C ASN A 297 13.55 15.60 -52.17
N ALA A 298 12.79 14.52 -51.94
CA ALA A 298 12.42 14.04 -50.62
C ALA A 298 13.69 13.76 -49.80
N ASN A 299 13.82 14.47 -48.68
CA ASN A 299 15.00 14.36 -47.82
C ASN A 299 14.64 14.46 -46.33
N GLY A 300 15.47 13.83 -45.52
CA GLY A 300 15.27 13.79 -44.07
C GLY A 300 16.40 13.07 -43.35
N TRP A 301 16.13 12.72 -42.09
CA TRP A 301 17.10 12.15 -41.16
C TRP A 301 16.78 10.71 -40.80
N LEU A 302 15.50 10.40 -40.64
CA LEU A 302 14.99 9.08 -40.25
C LEU A 302 13.61 8.87 -40.85
N LEU A 303 13.31 7.68 -41.38
CA LEU A 303 11.94 7.23 -41.61
C LEU A 303 11.84 5.71 -41.59
N MET A 304 10.67 5.18 -41.20
CA MET A 304 10.30 3.78 -41.39
C MET A 304 9.33 3.68 -42.57
N VAL A 305 9.67 2.90 -43.60
CA VAL A 305 8.75 2.55 -44.69
C VAL A 305 8.01 1.27 -44.31
N ALA A 306 6.71 1.36 -44.03
CA ALA A 306 5.89 0.23 -43.58
C ALA A 306 5.37 -0.64 -44.75
N ALA A 307 5.22 -0.08 -45.95
CA ALA A 307 4.79 -0.78 -47.15
C ALA A 307 5.28 -0.06 -48.42
N ALA A 308 5.24 -0.76 -49.56
CA ALA A 308 5.64 -0.21 -50.85
C ALA A 308 4.89 1.08 -51.18
N GLY A 309 5.63 2.13 -51.50
CA GLY A 309 5.13 3.46 -51.87
C GLY A 309 5.22 3.74 -53.38
N ASP A 310 5.06 5.02 -53.73
CA ASP A 310 5.07 5.49 -55.12
C ASP A 310 6.48 5.93 -55.60
N CYS A 311 7.42 6.18 -54.67
CA CYS A 311 8.78 6.57 -55.01
C CYS A 311 9.70 5.34 -55.14
N ASP A 312 10.66 5.38 -56.07
CA ASP A 312 11.60 4.26 -56.32
C ASP A 312 12.29 3.76 -55.03
N TRP A 313 12.72 4.68 -54.17
CA TRP A 313 13.35 4.38 -52.87
C TRP A 313 12.39 3.78 -51.81
N GLU A 314 11.10 3.65 -52.11
CA GLU A 314 10.09 3.00 -51.27
C GLU A 314 9.61 1.66 -51.84
N THR A 315 10.02 1.28 -53.05
CA THR A 315 9.46 0.11 -53.75
C THR A 315 10.23 -1.18 -53.46
N ASP A 316 11.53 -1.09 -53.17
CA ASP A 316 12.42 -2.23 -53.00
C ASP A 316 12.82 -2.42 -51.53
N GLY A 317 12.33 -3.49 -50.89
CA GLY A 317 12.80 -3.91 -49.56
C GLY A 317 11.87 -4.89 -48.83
N PRO A 318 12.37 -5.63 -47.82
CA PRO A 318 11.53 -6.40 -46.93
C PRO A 318 10.91 -5.45 -45.90
N PHE A 319 9.64 -5.07 -46.09
CA PHE A 319 8.96 -4.13 -45.20
C PHE A 319 8.66 -4.71 -43.79
N PRO A 320 8.73 -3.89 -42.72
CA PRO A 320 9.12 -2.49 -42.72
C PRO A 320 10.64 -2.32 -42.93
N VAL A 321 11.05 -1.21 -43.56
CA VAL A 321 12.47 -0.84 -43.76
C VAL A 321 12.76 0.42 -42.95
N PHE A 322 13.84 0.41 -42.16
CA PHE A 322 14.26 1.57 -41.37
C PHE A 322 15.39 2.29 -42.08
N LYS A 323 15.13 3.50 -42.58
CA LYS A 323 16.10 4.30 -43.33
C LYS A 323 16.57 5.48 -42.50
N TYR A 324 17.87 5.79 -42.56
CA TYR A 324 18.45 6.93 -41.85
C TYR A 324 19.58 7.59 -42.64
N SER A 325 19.88 8.84 -42.32
CA SER A 325 21.01 9.56 -42.91
C SER A 325 22.33 9.13 -42.28
N ARG A 326 23.29 8.69 -43.09
CA ARG A 326 24.68 8.44 -42.64
C ARG A 326 25.50 9.73 -42.55
N SER A 327 25.00 10.82 -43.14
CA SER A 327 25.61 12.13 -43.00
C SER A 327 25.20 12.75 -41.67
N GLY A 328 26.03 13.62 -41.09
CA GLY A 328 25.65 14.40 -39.90
C GLY A 328 24.56 15.45 -40.15
N SER A 329 23.77 15.32 -41.22
CA SER A 329 22.71 16.22 -41.68
C SER A 329 21.58 15.49 -42.43
N ALA A 330 20.51 16.18 -42.84
CA ALA A 330 19.48 15.59 -43.70
C ALA A 330 20.05 15.12 -45.06
N THR A 331 19.61 13.97 -45.56
CA THR A 331 20.01 13.45 -46.89
C THR A 331 18.80 13.14 -47.77
N ILE A 332 18.99 13.21 -49.09
CA ILE A 332 18.01 12.78 -50.08
C ILE A 332 17.89 11.25 -50.05
N TRP A 333 16.66 10.72 -50.03
CA TRP A 333 16.40 9.29 -49.85
C TRP A 333 16.87 8.40 -51.03
N ASP A 334 17.04 8.99 -52.20
CA ASP A 334 17.53 8.35 -53.42
C ASP A 334 19.07 8.45 -53.60
N ASN A 335 19.80 8.86 -52.55
CA ASN A 335 21.25 9.06 -52.59
C ASN A 335 22.03 7.95 -51.84
N ASP A 336 23.33 7.85 -52.10
CA ASP A 336 24.25 6.85 -51.52
C ASP A 336 24.55 7.03 -50.02
N GLN A 337 24.11 8.13 -49.41
CA GLN A 337 24.30 8.44 -48.00
C GLN A 337 23.17 7.91 -47.09
N VAL A 338 22.28 7.08 -47.61
CA VAL A 338 21.20 6.43 -46.84
C VAL A 338 21.70 5.10 -46.27
N GLY A 339 21.51 4.92 -44.96
CA GLY A 339 21.70 3.63 -44.28
C GLY A 339 20.37 2.93 -44.04
N GLU A 340 20.42 1.60 -43.93
CA GLU A 340 19.30 0.75 -43.53
C GLU A 340 19.66 0.02 -42.23
N ALA A 341 18.70 -0.15 -41.32
CA ALA A 341 18.90 -0.81 -40.04
C ALA A 341 18.00 -2.04 -39.89
N ASP A 342 18.46 -3.01 -39.09
CA ASP A 342 17.76 -4.27 -38.81
C ASP A 342 16.68 -4.11 -37.73
N GLU A 343 16.94 -3.25 -36.74
CA GLU A 343 16.09 -3.08 -35.56
C GLU A 343 15.87 -1.58 -35.26
N LEU A 344 14.61 -1.18 -35.03
CA LEU A 344 14.24 0.10 -34.44
C LEU A 344 13.80 -0.14 -33.01
N VAL A 345 14.40 0.57 -32.06
CA VAL A 345 14.18 0.35 -30.63
C VAL A 345 13.82 1.65 -29.94
N ILE A 346 12.78 1.61 -29.11
CA ILE A 346 12.39 2.72 -28.24
C ILE A 346 12.68 2.32 -26.80
N PHE A 347 13.44 3.18 -26.13
CA PHE A 347 13.71 3.11 -24.70
C PHE A 347 13.04 4.28 -24.00
N MET A 348 12.63 4.08 -22.76
CA MET A 348 12.24 5.16 -21.86
C MET A 348 13.16 5.18 -20.64
N ARG A 349 13.31 6.36 -20.05
CA ARG A 349 13.89 6.55 -18.74
C ARG A 349 12.93 7.39 -17.92
N THR A 350 12.59 6.96 -16.72
CA THR A 350 11.75 7.75 -15.81
C THR A 350 12.59 8.75 -15.02
N GLU A 351 12.03 9.93 -14.74
CA GLU A 351 12.53 10.83 -13.70
C GLU A 351 12.45 10.10 -12.37
N GLU A 352 13.51 10.22 -11.56
CA GLU A 352 13.40 9.95 -10.14
C GLU A 352 12.27 10.82 -9.59
N ALA A 353 11.40 10.27 -8.73
CA ALA A 353 10.25 11.00 -8.21
C ALA A 353 10.68 12.38 -7.67
N PRO A 354 9.93 13.45 -7.98
CA PRO A 354 10.32 14.80 -7.59
C PRO A 354 10.53 14.87 -6.07
N VAL A 355 11.68 15.43 -5.66
CA VAL A 355 11.96 15.68 -4.25
C VAL A 355 10.92 16.69 -3.74
N CYS A 356 10.36 16.44 -2.56
CA CYS A 356 9.35 17.28 -1.90
C CYS A 356 9.88 18.68 -1.55
N ARG A 357 10.13 19.50 -2.57
CA ARG A 357 10.72 20.84 -2.48
C ARG A 357 10.02 21.78 -3.45
N ASP A 358 10.00 23.06 -3.10
CA ASP A 358 9.42 24.10 -3.94
C ASP A 358 10.05 24.13 -5.33
N LYS A 359 9.22 24.39 -6.35
CA LYS A 359 9.51 24.36 -7.80
C LYS A 359 9.56 22.97 -8.45
N SER A 360 9.45 21.88 -7.69
CA SER A 360 9.30 20.52 -8.25
C SER A 360 7.85 20.16 -8.63
N TYR A 361 6.89 20.98 -8.18
CA TYR A 361 5.46 20.85 -8.44
C TYR A 361 4.82 22.24 -8.63
N GLN A 362 3.66 22.27 -9.28
CA GLN A 362 2.81 23.45 -9.38
C GLN A 362 1.80 23.48 -8.23
N VAL A 363 1.38 24.66 -7.78
CA VAL A 363 0.43 24.82 -6.67
C VAL A 363 -0.92 25.27 -7.21
N ILE A 364 -1.99 24.57 -6.82
CA ILE A 364 -3.38 24.91 -7.12
C ILE A 364 -4.07 25.28 -5.81
N SER A 365 -4.63 26.49 -5.74
CA SER A 365 -5.10 27.07 -4.47
C SER A 365 -6.45 27.77 -4.48
N ASN A 366 -7.19 27.70 -5.59
CA ASN A 366 -8.48 28.38 -5.69
C ASN A 366 -9.52 27.70 -4.78
N THR A 367 -10.35 28.49 -4.10
CA THR A 367 -11.27 28.02 -3.03
C THR A 367 -12.45 27.22 -3.57
N GLU A 368 -12.87 27.50 -4.80
CA GLU A 368 -14.12 26.99 -5.41
C GLU A 368 -14.12 25.47 -5.55
N ARG A 369 -12.94 24.84 -5.66
CA ARG A 369 -12.79 23.38 -5.81
C ARG A 369 -12.99 22.59 -4.52
N GLY A 370 -13.18 23.25 -3.38
CA GLY A 370 -13.36 22.55 -2.12
C GLY A 370 -14.76 21.96 -1.94
N VAL A 371 -14.85 20.84 -1.22
CA VAL A 371 -16.13 20.18 -0.89
C VAL A 371 -17.07 21.05 -0.06
N ASN A 372 -16.53 22.01 0.68
CA ASN A 372 -17.28 22.97 1.51
C ASN A 372 -17.42 24.35 0.85
N ALA A 373 -16.95 24.53 -0.38
CA ALA A 373 -16.98 25.81 -1.04
C ALA A 373 -18.43 26.21 -1.40
N PRO A 374 -18.84 27.46 -1.16
CA PRO A 374 -20.12 27.96 -1.65
C PRO A 374 -20.12 28.01 -3.18
N ASN A 375 -21.28 27.79 -3.82
CA ASN A 375 -21.44 28.01 -5.26
C ASN A 375 -21.22 29.50 -5.58
N SER A 376 -20.00 29.86 -6.01
CA SER A 376 -19.56 31.23 -6.30
C SER A 376 -20.01 31.72 -7.68
N GLY A 377 -20.54 30.83 -8.53
CA GLY A 377 -20.92 31.13 -9.91
C GLY A 377 -19.76 31.07 -10.90
N GLU A 378 -18.52 31.00 -10.44
CA GLU A 378 -17.35 30.64 -11.26
C GLU A 378 -17.27 29.12 -11.40
N THR A 379 -17.11 28.64 -12.63
CA THR A 379 -17.03 27.20 -12.93
C THR A 379 -15.57 26.79 -13.04
N VAL A 380 -15.15 25.84 -12.20
CA VAL A 380 -13.82 25.23 -12.24
C VAL A 380 -13.80 24.15 -13.32
N ASP A 381 -12.83 24.25 -14.23
CA ASP A 381 -12.60 23.33 -15.32
C ASP A 381 -11.11 23.00 -15.45
N ASP A 382 -10.73 21.80 -15.03
CA ASP A 382 -9.36 21.32 -15.05
C ASP A 382 -9.04 20.53 -16.33
N THR A 383 -9.95 20.48 -17.33
CA THR A 383 -9.70 19.79 -18.60
C THR A 383 -8.55 20.37 -19.42
N SER A 384 -8.11 21.59 -19.09
CA SER A 384 -6.97 22.28 -19.71
C SER A 384 -5.66 22.20 -18.91
N LEU A 385 -5.65 21.51 -17.75
CA LEU A 385 -4.43 21.33 -16.97
C LEU A 385 -3.41 20.49 -17.74
N VAL A 386 -2.17 20.98 -17.81
CA VAL A 386 -1.05 20.31 -18.46
C VAL A 386 -0.61 19.11 -17.60
N PRO A 387 -0.23 17.95 -18.17
CA PRO A 387 0.24 16.83 -17.37
C PRO A 387 1.46 17.18 -16.53
N GLY A 388 1.40 16.96 -15.21
CA GLY A 388 2.43 17.49 -14.31
C GLY A 388 2.23 17.09 -12.86
N TRP A 389 3.21 17.44 -12.03
CA TRP A 389 3.11 17.32 -10.57
C TRP A 389 2.45 18.56 -9.98
N TYR A 390 1.39 18.34 -9.21
CA TYR A 390 0.57 19.39 -8.60
C TYR A 390 0.41 19.16 -7.10
N ARG A 391 0.46 20.24 -6.34
CA ARG A 391 0.07 20.30 -4.93
C ARG A 391 -1.23 21.08 -4.83
N PHE A 392 -2.21 20.52 -4.13
CA PHE A 392 -3.38 21.29 -3.70
C PHE A 392 -3.06 21.98 -2.38
N SER A 393 -3.38 23.27 -2.28
CA SER A 393 -3.21 24.01 -1.04
C SER A 393 -4.15 25.19 -1.01
N GLY A 394 -4.95 25.35 0.02
CA GLY A 394 -5.81 26.53 0.12
C GLY A 394 -6.93 26.34 1.13
N PRO A 395 -7.80 27.35 1.28
CA PRO A 395 -8.75 27.40 2.38
C PRO A 395 -9.86 26.35 2.30
N ALA A 396 -10.03 25.69 1.15
CA ALA A 396 -11.09 24.71 0.91
C ALA A 396 -10.58 23.27 0.79
N GLY A 397 -9.31 23.01 1.08
CA GLY A 397 -8.71 21.68 1.11
C GLY A 397 -7.26 21.65 0.61
N GLU A 398 -6.51 20.68 1.10
CA GLU A 398 -5.09 20.45 0.77
C GLU A 398 -4.87 19.13 0.02
N GLU A 399 -5.90 18.29 -0.06
CA GLU A 399 -5.85 16.97 -0.68
C GLU A 399 -7.04 16.78 -1.63
N VAL A 400 -6.88 15.94 -2.65
CA VAL A 400 -8.02 15.53 -3.48
C VAL A 400 -8.95 14.65 -2.66
N THR A 401 -10.24 14.99 -2.62
CA THR A 401 -11.18 14.30 -1.76
C THR A 401 -11.26 12.79 -2.06
N ARG A 402 -11.20 11.94 -1.04
CA ARG A 402 -11.37 10.49 -1.12
C ARG A 402 -12.85 10.06 -1.19
N TYR A 403 -13.75 11.04 -1.13
CA TYR A 403 -15.19 10.80 -1.08
C TYR A 403 -15.86 11.21 -2.37
N CYS A 404 -16.78 10.37 -2.85
CA CYS A 404 -17.64 10.73 -3.97
C CYS A 404 -18.39 12.02 -3.66
N GLN A 405 -18.22 13.00 -4.54
CA GLN A 405 -18.95 14.27 -4.48
C GLN A 405 -20.14 14.26 -5.44
N PRO A 406 -21.30 14.81 -5.07
CA PRO A 406 -22.46 14.88 -5.94
C PRO A 406 -22.19 15.81 -7.13
N ILE A 407 -22.88 15.57 -8.26
CA ILE A 407 -22.85 16.43 -9.45
C ILE A 407 -23.14 17.89 -9.04
N GLY A 408 -22.32 18.83 -9.51
CA GLY A 408 -22.42 20.25 -9.16
C GLY A 408 -21.69 20.67 -7.89
N ALA A 409 -20.94 19.77 -7.24
CA ALA A 409 -20.07 20.09 -6.11
C ALA A 409 -18.70 20.64 -6.56
N CYS A 410 -17.94 21.23 -5.62
CA CYS A 410 -16.57 21.68 -5.85
C CYS A 410 -16.44 22.70 -7.01
N GLY A 411 -17.45 23.55 -7.18
CA GLY A 411 -17.44 24.58 -8.21
C GLY A 411 -17.42 24.02 -9.65
N THR A 412 -17.70 22.73 -9.85
CA THR A 412 -17.66 22.08 -11.17
C THR A 412 -18.94 21.28 -11.43
N PHE A 413 -19.23 21.00 -12.70
CA PHE A 413 -20.37 20.14 -13.03
C PHE A 413 -20.05 18.67 -12.76
N TYR A 414 -18.83 18.24 -13.06
CA TYR A 414 -18.42 16.84 -13.00
C TYR A 414 -17.23 16.67 -12.04
N PRO A 415 -17.50 16.43 -10.75
CA PRO A 415 -16.43 16.38 -9.76
C PRO A 415 -15.56 15.14 -9.93
N ILE A 416 -14.25 15.35 -9.76
CA ILE A 416 -13.23 14.30 -9.76
C ILE A 416 -12.75 14.09 -8.33
N TRP A 417 -12.77 12.84 -7.88
CA TRP A 417 -12.39 12.44 -6.52
C TRP A 417 -11.42 11.25 -6.55
N LEU A 418 -10.64 11.06 -5.50
CA LEU A 418 -9.66 9.99 -5.36
C LEU A 418 -10.35 8.71 -4.87
N MET A 419 -10.53 7.73 -5.75
CA MET A 419 -11.23 6.50 -5.43
C MET A 419 -10.41 5.56 -4.55
N ASP A 420 -9.16 5.33 -4.97
CA ASP A 420 -8.31 4.32 -4.35
C ASP A 420 -6.85 4.76 -4.45
N VAL A 421 -6.15 4.71 -3.33
CA VAL A 421 -4.71 4.98 -3.25
C VAL A 421 -4.14 4.12 -2.12
N PRO A 422 -3.08 3.34 -2.36
CA PRO A 422 -2.39 2.60 -1.31
C PRO A 422 -1.89 3.52 -0.19
N SER A 423 -1.72 2.99 1.02
CA SER A 423 -1.03 3.70 2.11
C SER A 423 0.42 3.96 1.72
N THR A 424 0.95 5.13 2.09
CA THR A 424 2.30 5.57 1.70
C THR A 424 3.07 6.19 2.85
N GLU A 425 4.35 5.88 2.99
CA GLU A 425 5.26 6.59 3.90
C GLU A 425 5.82 7.88 3.29
N SER A 426 6.36 8.77 4.12
CA SER A 426 7.00 10.02 3.63
C SER A 426 8.14 9.71 2.67
N GLY A 427 8.13 10.35 1.50
CA GLY A 427 9.07 10.11 0.41
C GLY A 427 8.67 8.99 -0.55
N GLU A 428 7.59 8.26 -0.29
CA GLU A 428 7.08 7.21 -1.16
C GLU A 428 6.16 7.77 -2.26
N THR A 429 6.15 7.11 -3.43
CA THR A 429 5.24 7.43 -4.53
C THR A 429 4.50 6.18 -4.96
N VAL A 430 3.17 6.23 -4.92
CA VAL A 430 2.30 5.10 -5.28
C VAL A 430 1.34 5.45 -6.40
N LYS A 431 0.82 4.42 -7.05
CA LYS A 431 -0.21 4.54 -8.07
C LYS A 431 -1.59 4.52 -7.41
N GLY A 432 -2.42 5.50 -7.78
CA GLY A 432 -3.81 5.61 -7.35
C GLY A 432 -4.77 5.67 -8.54
N THR A 433 -6.06 5.60 -8.23
CA THR A 433 -7.16 5.74 -9.18
C THR A 433 -8.06 6.88 -8.71
N MET A 434 -8.29 7.86 -9.57
CA MET A 434 -9.30 8.89 -9.44
C MET A 434 -10.54 8.54 -10.26
N CYS A 435 -11.68 9.16 -9.93
CA CYS A 435 -12.90 8.97 -10.67
C CYS A 435 -13.70 10.24 -10.89
N ILE A 436 -14.29 10.35 -12.09
CA ILE A 436 -15.25 11.38 -12.47
C ILE A 436 -16.66 10.90 -12.17
N ASN A 437 -17.43 11.71 -11.43
CA ASN A 437 -18.86 11.51 -11.24
C ASN A 437 -19.64 12.25 -12.36
N THR A 438 -20.43 11.50 -13.13
CA THR A 438 -21.19 11.98 -14.29
C THR A 438 -22.69 11.75 -14.08
N GLN A 439 -23.52 12.13 -15.06
CA GLN A 439 -24.97 11.91 -14.99
C GLN A 439 -25.40 10.43 -15.02
N LYS A 440 -24.47 9.49 -15.26
CA LYS A 440 -24.76 8.06 -15.24
C LYS A 440 -24.98 7.58 -13.80
N PRO A 441 -25.89 6.62 -13.55
CA PRO A 441 -26.12 6.08 -12.21
C PRO A 441 -24.82 5.57 -11.55
N GLY A 442 -24.62 5.92 -10.28
CA GLY A 442 -23.42 5.57 -9.52
C GLY A 442 -22.44 6.74 -9.37
N CYS A 443 -21.53 6.62 -8.41
CA CYS A 443 -20.60 7.69 -8.00
C CYS A 443 -19.28 7.73 -8.79
N CYS A 444 -19.08 6.74 -9.65
CA CYS A 444 -17.90 6.64 -10.47
C CYS A 444 -18.24 6.09 -11.83
N ASN A 445 -17.98 6.88 -12.88
CA ASN A 445 -18.30 6.48 -14.24
C ASN A 445 -17.09 6.46 -15.18
N GLU A 446 -16.07 7.27 -14.91
CA GLU A 446 -14.83 7.32 -15.69
C GLU A 446 -13.63 7.32 -14.74
N LYS A 447 -12.69 6.39 -14.95
CA LYS A 447 -11.53 6.20 -14.07
C LYS A 447 -10.28 6.82 -14.68
N ILE A 448 -9.50 7.49 -13.85
CA ILE A 448 -8.24 8.15 -14.20
C ILE A 448 -7.13 7.54 -13.34
N GLN A 449 -5.98 7.22 -13.93
CA GLN A 449 -4.80 6.79 -13.17
C GLN A 449 -3.99 8.01 -12.73
N VAL A 450 -3.49 7.98 -11.50
CA VAL A 450 -2.71 9.08 -10.89
C VAL A 450 -1.51 8.52 -10.15
N LEU A 451 -0.40 9.26 -10.08
CA LEU A 451 0.65 8.98 -9.10
C LEU A 451 0.50 9.94 -7.92
N VAL A 452 0.63 9.43 -6.70
CA VAL A 452 0.54 10.20 -5.46
C VAL A 452 1.84 10.04 -4.70
N ARG A 453 2.47 11.15 -4.33
CA ARG A 453 3.68 11.15 -3.50
C ARG A 453 3.39 11.80 -2.15
N ASN A 454 3.75 11.10 -1.09
CA ASN A 454 3.66 11.60 0.27
C ASN A 454 4.93 12.40 0.59
N CYS A 455 4.79 13.67 0.93
CA CYS A 455 5.88 14.55 1.32
C CYS A 455 6.00 14.74 2.84
N GLY A 456 5.43 13.83 3.61
CA GLY A 456 5.32 13.88 5.06
C GLY A 456 4.18 14.79 5.49
N GLY A 457 4.27 16.08 5.17
CA GLY A 457 3.28 17.09 5.54
C GLY A 457 2.22 17.40 4.49
N PHE A 458 2.42 17.00 3.24
CA PHE A 458 1.44 17.24 2.16
C PHE A 458 1.59 16.16 1.09
N TYR A 459 0.61 16.09 0.18
CA TYR A 459 0.69 15.22 -0.98
C TYR A 459 0.89 16.04 -2.25
N ILE A 460 1.62 15.45 -3.19
CA ILE A 460 1.65 15.92 -4.58
C ILE A 460 1.12 14.83 -5.50
N TYR A 461 0.38 15.26 -6.52
CA TYR A 461 -0.34 14.40 -7.44
C TYR A 461 0.19 14.63 -8.85
N ARG A 462 0.55 13.55 -9.56
CA ARG A 462 0.84 13.63 -10.98
C ARG A 462 -0.45 13.54 -11.78
N LEU A 463 -1.03 14.69 -12.08
CA LEU A 463 -2.31 14.79 -12.77
C LEU A 463 -2.09 14.60 -14.28
N PRO A 464 -2.86 13.71 -14.95
CA PRO A 464 -2.81 13.57 -16.40
C PRO A 464 -3.65 14.64 -17.10
N GLN A 465 -3.49 14.75 -18.41
CA GLN A 465 -4.43 15.47 -19.26
C GLN A 465 -5.78 14.74 -19.23
N LEU A 466 -6.87 15.46 -19.00
CA LEU A 466 -8.20 14.87 -19.04
C LEU A 466 -8.70 14.77 -20.49
N GLU A 467 -8.83 13.55 -21.01
CA GLU A 467 -9.38 13.28 -22.35
C GLU A 467 -10.92 13.29 -22.35
N THR A 468 -11.51 14.40 -21.91
CA THR A 468 -12.97 14.53 -21.79
C THR A 468 -13.45 15.91 -22.22
N THR A 469 -14.66 15.97 -22.79
CA THR A 469 -15.36 17.24 -23.09
C THR A 469 -16.24 17.70 -21.94
N LEU A 470 -16.23 16.99 -20.82
CA LEU A 470 -16.97 17.32 -19.62
C LEU A 470 -16.25 18.42 -18.86
N ILE A 471 -16.99 19.41 -18.36
CA ILE A 471 -16.45 20.42 -17.45
C ILE A 471 -16.20 19.77 -16.09
N ALA A 472 -14.98 19.28 -15.88
CA ALA A 472 -14.60 18.44 -14.77
C ALA A 472 -13.42 19.03 -14.00
N ALA A 473 -13.45 18.93 -12.67
CA ALA A 473 -12.41 19.47 -11.81
C ALA A 473 -12.12 18.56 -10.61
N TYR A 474 -10.87 18.59 -10.15
CA TYR A 474 -10.40 17.87 -8.97
C TYR A 474 -10.93 18.54 -7.69
N CYS A 475 -11.79 17.83 -6.97
CA CYS A 475 -12.36 18.26 -5.70
C CYS A 475 -11.33 18.17 -4.58
N THR A 476 -11.26 19.18 -3.72
CA THR A 476 -10.35 19.17 -2.57
C THR A 476 -11.06 19.11 -1.22
N ALA A 477 -10.41 18.50 -0.24
CA ALA A 477 -10.85 18.40 1.15
C ALA A 477 -9.65 18.31 2.10
N PHE A 478 -9.95 18.09 3.38
CA PHE A 478 -8.97 17.73 4.42
C PHE A 478 -9.23 16.26 4.84
N ASP A 479 -9.22 15.28 3.93
CA ASP A 479 -9.84 13.96 4.20
C ASP A 479 -9.19 13.14 5.33
N GLU A 480 -7.92 13.37 5.65
CA GLU A 480 -7.27 12.74 6.81
C GLU A 480 -7.55 13.47 8.14
N TRP A 481 -8.17 14.65 8.08
CA TRP A 481 -8.26 15.61 9.18
C TRP A 481 -9.65 16.26 9.27
N ASP A 482 -10.41 15.87 10.28
CA ASP A 482 -11.73 16.46 10.53
C ASP A 482 -11.59 17.76 11.33
N LEU A 483 -12.06 18.88 10.77
CA LEU A 483 -12.07 20.17 11.44
C LEU A 483 -13.01 20.15 12.65
N VAL A 484 -12.49 20.48 13.83
CA VAL A 484 -13.26 20.51 15.08
C VAL A 484 -13.38 21.90 15.69
N LEU A 485 -12.41 22.79 15.42
CA LEU A 485 -12.46 24.19 15.83
C LEU A 485 -11.80 25.07 14.76
N LYS A 486 -12.37 26.25 14.50
CA LYS A 486 -11.75 27.34 13.75
C LYS A 486 -11.98 28.65 14.52
N GLY A 487 -10.90 29.26 14.99
CA GLY A 487 -10.86 30.64 15.45
C GLY A 487 -10.54 31.58 14.29
N VAL A 488 -11.15 32.77 14.28
CA VAL A 488 -10.90 33.83 13.30
C VAL A 488 -10.43 35.09 14.03
N SER A 489 -9.47 35.80 13.44
CA SER A 489 -8.98 37.10 13.90
C SER A 489 -9.38 38.14 12.87
N VAL A 490 -10.37 38.98 13.20
CA VAL A 490 -10.95 39.97 12.27
C VAL A 490 -10.74 41.37 12.85
N PRO A 491 -10.25 42.35 12.06
CA PRO A 491 -10.16 43.73 12.52
C PRO A 491 -11.53 44.30 12.87
N ASP A 492 -11.63 45.00 14.01
CA ASP A 492 -12.82 45.73 14.45
C ASP A 492 -14.10 44.87 14.69
N HIS A 493 -13.96 43.54 14.77
CA HIS A 493 -15.03 42.59 15.11
C HIS A 493 -14.52 41.62 16.18
N ASP A 494 -15.29 41.40 17.25
CA ASP A 494 -14.97 40.46 18.33
C ASP A 494 -15.88 39.22 18.22
N PRO A 495 -15.39 38.10 17.65
CA PRO A 495 -16.12 36.83 17.56
C PRO A 495 -16.18 36.08 18.89
N GLY A 496 -15.63 36.64 19.97
CA GLY A 496 -15.67 36.10 21.32
C GLY A 496 -14.40 35.36 21.74
N ASN A 497 -14.48 34.74 22.91
CA ASN A 497 -13.37 34.05 23.55
C ASN A 497 -13.24 32.61 23.02
N LEU A 498 -12.12 32.31 22.35
CA LEU A 498 -11.93 31.02 21.69
C LEU A 498 -11.80 29.85 22.67
N TYR A 499 -11.14 30.05 23.83
CA TYR A 499 -11.04 29.02 24.86
C TYR A 499 -12.39 28.74 25.56
N GLU A 500 -13.18 29.77 25.86
CA GLU A 500 -14.53 29.59 26.41
C GLU A 500 -15.41 28.79 25.45
N LEU A 501 -15.33 29.10 24.15
CA LEU A 501 -15.98 28.32 23.12
C LEU A 501 -15.49 26.87 23.12
N TRP A 502 -14.17 26.63 23.15
CA TRP A 502 -13.61 25.27 23.21
C TRP A 502 -14.10 24.49 24.44
N ALA A 503 -14.03 25.12 25.62
CA ALA A 503 -14.37 24.51 26.90
C ALA A 503 -15.87 24.23 27.08
N SER A 504 -16.74 24.95 26.36
CA SER A 504 -18.19 24.73 26.39
C SER A 504 -18.58 23.35 25.84
N ASN A 505 -19.83 22.93 26.06
CA ASN A 505 -20.40 21.74 25.40
C ASN A 505 -21.20 22.09 24.15
N GLU A 506 -21.24 23.37 23.78
CA GLU A 506 -22.00 23.84 22.62
C GLU A 506 -21.16 23.73 21.35
N SER A 507 -21.82 23.39 20.25
CA SER A 507 -21.30 23.53 18.89
C SER A 507 -21.68 24.91 18.35
N GLN A 508 -20.82 25.53 17.55
CA GLN A 508 -21.07 26.83 16.94
C GLN A 508 -20.85 26.73 15.43
N ASN A 509 -21.82 27.24 14.65
CA ASN A 509 -21.75 27.29 13.19
C ASN A 509 -21.51 25.93 12.50
N ALA A 510 -21.89 24.82 13.15
CA ALA A 510 -21.65 23.45 12.67
C ALA A 510 -22.27 23.14 11.29
N ASP A 511 -23.43 23.75 11.00
CA ASP A 511 -24.21 23.57 9.77
C ASP A 511 -23.82 24.59 8.66
N GLU A 512 -22.97 25.57 8.97
CA GLU A 512 -22.57 26.60 8.02
C GLU A 512 -21.30 26.18 7.26
N HIS A 513 -21.42 25.97 5.95
CA HIS A 513 -20.31 25.51 5.13
C HIS A 513 -19.19 26.56 5.04
N LYS A 514 -19.54 27.86 4.98
CA LYS A 514 -18.54 28.94 4.92
C LYS A 514 -17.70 29.04 6.20
N ALA A 515 -18.27 28.66 7.33
CA ALA A 515 -17.57 28.67 8.62
C ALA A 515 -16.42 27.64 8.68
N LYS A 516 -16.39 26.66 7.76
CA LYS A 516 -15.39 25.59 7.68
C LYS A 516 -14.24 25.88 6.71
N LEU A 517 -14.26 27.01 5.99
CA LEU A 517 -13.18 27.43 5.10
C LEU A 517 -12.07 28.11 5.91
N MET A 518 -10.79 27.87 5.59
CA MET A 518 -9.63 28.46 6.31
C MET A 518 -9.33 29.90 5.87
N ASP A 519 -10.37 30.73 5.74
CA ASP A 519 -10.30 32.16 5.44
C ASP A 519 -11.11 32.99 6.46
N ILE A 520 -11.10 34.31 6.31
CA ILE A 520 -11.86 35.25 7.16
C ILE A 520 -13.15 35.75 6.51
N ASN A 521 -13.61 35.14 5.40
CA ASN A 521 -14.84 35.56 4.72
C ASN A 521 -16.10 35.29 5.56
N PHE A 522 -15.98 34.40 6.56
CA PHE A 522 -16.96 34.19 7.60
C PHE A 522 -16.36 34.62 8.94
N GLU A 523 -16.84 35.74 9.46
CA GLU A 523 -16.23 36.51 10.57
C GLU A 523 -16.52 35.93 11.97
N GLU A 524 -17.10 34.73 12.07
CA GLU A 524 -17.45 34.08 13.33
C GLU A 524 -16.67 32.77 13.53
N HIS A 525 -16.44 32.39 14.79
CA HIS A 525 -15.80 31.13 15.15
C HIS A 525 -16.64 29.90 14.73
N TYR A 526 -15.98 28.77 14.51
CA TYR A 526 -16.63 27.48 14.26
C TYR A 526 -16.19 26.46 15.31
N LYS A 527 -17.15 25.66 15.80
CA LYS A 527 -16.89 24.51 16.66
C LYS A 527 -17.82 23.36 16.32
N SER A 528 -17.24 22.19 16.05
CA SER A 528 -17.96 20.95 15.77
C SER A 528 -18.55 20.33 17.03
N SER A 529 -19.68 19.63 16.89
CA SER A 529 -20.25 18.80 17.96
C SER A 529 -19.34 17.64 18.37
N LEU A 530 -18.42 17.21 17.47
CA LEU A 530 -17.46 16.13 17.73
C LEU A 530 -16.56 16.40 18.95
N VAL A 531 -16.30 17.67 19.29
CA VAL A 531 -15.50 18.05 20.47
C VAL A 531 -16.14 17.58 21.78
N ALA A 532 -17.48 17.53 21.85
CA ALA A 532 -18.19 17.07 23.03
C ALA A 532 -18.14 15.54 23.20
N ASP A 533 -17.91 14.81 22.10
CA ASP A 533 -17.82 13.35 22.05
C ASP A 533 -16.37 12.85 21.99
N TRP A 534 -15.37 13.67 22.36
CA TRP A 534 -13.93 13.37 22.21
C TRP A 534 -13.54 11.95 22.64
N ASP A 535 -14.00 11.52 23.82
CA ASP A 535 -13.71 10.19 24.38
C ASP A 535 -14.27 9.02 23.53
N ARG A 536 -15.24 9.30 22.66
CA ARG A 536 -15.85 8.35 21.72
C ARG A 536 -15.27 8.44 20.32
N MET A 537 -14.44 9.45 20.05
CA MET A 537 -13.86 9.69 18.75
C MET A 537 -12.57 8.89 18.53
N PHE A 538 -11.98 8.24 19.54
CA PHE A 538 -10.71 7.50 19.40
C PHE A 538 -9.64 8.31 18.65
N VAL A 539 -9.46 9.56 19.07
CA VAL A 539 -8.57 10.50 18.39
C VAL A 539 -7.16 9.90 18.35
N GLN A 540 -6.59 9.76 17.16
CA GLN A 540 -5.24 9.25 16.97
C GLN A 540 -4.23 10.40 16.98
N GLN A 541 -4.55 11.49 16.30
CA GLN A 541 -3.70 12.68 16.22
C GLN A 541 -4.56 13.94 16.25
N VAL A 542 -3.97 15.03 16.76
CA VAL A 542 -4.57 16.37 16.73
C VAL A 542 -3.64 17.30 15.98
N ARG A 543 -4.16 18.01 14.97
CA ARG A 543 -3.41 19.01 14.20
C ARG A 543 -3.88 20.40 14.62
N LEU A 544 -2.95 21.25 15.07
CA LEU A 544 -3.18 22.68 15.24
C LEU A 544 -2.44 23.42 14.14
N SER A 545 -3.17 24.25 13.39
CA SER A 545 -2.64 24.98 12.24
C SER A 545 -2.99 26.46 12.31
N LEU A 546 -2.05 27.30 11.88
CA LEU A 546 -2.25 28.73 11.68
C LEU A 546 -2.30 29.03 10.18
N TYR A 547 -3.26 29.85 9.76
CA TYR A 547 -3.39 30.29 8.38
C TYR A 547 -3.34 31.82 8.27
N LYS A 548 -2.65 32.31 7.25
CA LYS A 548 -2.58 33.72 6.86
C LYS A 548 -2.92 33.82 5.38
N GLU A 549 -3.89 34.67 5.04
CA GLU A 549 -4.40 34.83 3.67
C GLU A 549 -4.81 33.48 3.03
N GLY A 550 -5.36 32.56 3.83
CA GLY A 550 -5.78 31.22 3.38
C GLY A 550 -4.65 30.20 3.19
N GLN A 551 -3.40 30.55 3.48
CA GLN A 551 -2.24 29.66 3.41
C GLN A 551 -1.80 29.22 4.81
N GLU A 552 -1.50 27.94 4.98
CA GLU A 552 -0.96 27.44 6.25
C GLU A 552 0.47 27.94 6.46
N VAL A 553 0.70 28.66 7.56
CA VAL A 553 2.00 29.25 7.91
C VAL A 553 2.72 28.51 9.04
N ARG A 554 1.98 27.83 9.92
CA ARG A 554 2.53 26.98 10.99
C ARG A 554 1.62 25.79 11.25
N ARG A 555 2.22 24.66 11.60
CA ARG A 555 1.53 23.38 11.88
C ARG A 555 2.18 22.67 13.06
N PHE A 556 1.36 22.14 13.94
CA PHE A 556 1.76 21.25 15.04
C PHE A 556 0.94 19.97 14.95
N ILE A 557 1.56 18.82 15.19
CA ILE A 557 0.87 17.53 15.32
C ILE A 557 1.12 16.98 16.71
N PHE A 558 0.03 16.62 17.40
CA PHE A 558 0.04 16.03 18.73
C PHE A 558 -0.51 14.59 18.69
N ASP A 559 -0.02 13.75 19.61
CA ASP A 559 -0.54 12.41 19.86
C ASP A 559 -1.87 12.51 20.64
N GLY A 560 -2.96 12.17 19.94
CA GLY A 560 -4.32 12.20 20.49
C GLY A 560 -4.71 10.92 21.24
N ARG A 561 -3.90 9.86 21.20
CA ARG A 561 -4.28 8.57 21.78
C ARG A 561 -4.39 8.68 23.30
N GLY A 562 -5.50 8.19 23.83
CA GLY A 562 -5.82 8.26 25.26
C GLY A 562 -5.89 9.70 25.78
N SER A 563 -6.04 10.70 24.89
CA SER A 563 -6.24 12.09 25.28
C SER A 563 -7.72 12.38 25.52
N ASP A 564 -8.00 13.42 26.29
CA ASP A 564 -9.30 14.09 26.32
C ASP A 564 -9.19 15.43 25.58
N ARG A 565 -10.31 16.16 25.48
CA ARG A 565 -10.35 17.47 24.81
C ARG A 565 -9.55 18.57 25.51
N PHE A 566 -9.02 18.35 26.71
CA PHE A 566 -8.27 19.33 27.51
C PHE A 566 -6.79 18.99 27.65
N ASN A 567 -6.41 17.72 27.57
CA ASN A 567 -5.05 17.25 27.87
C ASN A 567 -4.22 16.92 26.61
N TRP A 568 -4.81 16.96 25.41
CA TRP A 568 -4.10 16.67 24.17
C TRP A 568 -3.01 17.70 23.84
N PHE A 569 -3.20 18.96 24.26
CA PHE A 569 -2.27 20.06 24.04
C PHE A 569 -1.23 20.12 25.16
N SER A 570 -0.24 19.24 25.07
CA SER A 570 0.78 19.06 26.12
C SER A 570 2.17 18.80 25.49
N PRO A 571 3.29 19.20 26.13
CA PRO A 571 4.63 19.02 25.59
C PRO A 571 4.99 17.56 25.28
N ASP A 572 4.57 16.63 26.12
CA ASP A 572 4.82 15.19 26.02
C ASP A 572 4.06 14.51 24.88
N ARG A 573 3.08 15.22 24.29
CA ARG A 573 2.27 14.73 23.17
C ARG A 573 2.72 15.28 21.83
N ILE A 574 3.78 16.10 21.75
CA ILE A 574 4.24 16.64 20.46
C ILE A 574 4.83 15.52 19.61
N MET A 575 4.27 15.33 18.41
CA MET A 575 4.79 14.44 17.38
C MET A 575 5.53 15.22 16.29
N GLU A 576 4.99 16.37 15.90
CA GLU A 576 5.56 17.28 14.90
C GLU A 576 5.44 18.72 15.37
N THR A 577 6.49 19.52 15.15
CA THR A 577 6.55 20.93 15.51
C THR A 577 7.22 21.70 14.38
N PRO A 578 6.81 22.97 14.12
CA PRO A 578 7.45 23.79 13.11
C PRO A 578 8.76 24.43 13.62
N TYR A 579 9.15 24.16 14.87
CA TYR A 579 10.30 24.77 15.54
C TYR A 579 11.38 23.75 15.90
N THR A 580 12.62 24.09 15.57
CA THR A 580 13.81 23.25 15.76
C THR A 580 14.27 23.15 17.22
N ASP A 581 13.86 24.08 18.07
CA ASP A 581 14.23 24.17 19.49
C ASP A 581 13.15 23.63 20.45
N MET A 582 12.04 23.10 19.92
CA MET A 582 11.02 22.41 20.69
C MET A 582 11.30 20.90 20.73
N THR A 583 11.63 20.41 21.93
CA THR A 583 11.91 18.99 22.19
C THR A 583 11.29 18.58 23.52
N ALA A 584 11.26 17.27 23.82
CA ALA A 584 10.86 16.76 25.13
C ALA A 584 11.75 17.28 26.29
N ASN A 585 12.97 17.75 26.00
CA ASN A 585 13.91 18.30 26.97
C ASN A 585 13.88 19.84 27.04
N THR A 586 13.07 20.49 26.22
CA THR A 586 12.93 21.95 26.25
C THR A 586 12.16 22.36 27.50
N SER A 587 12.60 23.44 28.15
CA SER A 587 11.88 24.00 29.29
C SER A 587 10.69 24.82 28.78
N TYR A 588 9.49 24.52 29.27
CA TYR A 588 8.28 25.28 28.97
C TYR A 588 7.80 25.96 30.25
N THR A 589 7.77 27.29 30.28
CA THR A 589 7.16 27.98 31.43
C THR A 589 5.64 27.99 31.35
N HIS A 590 5.11 28.04 30.13
CA HIS A 590 3.69 27.87 29.86
C HIS A 590 3.50 26.97 28.63
N PHE A 591 2.63 25.99 28.77
CA PHE A 591 2.13 25.16 27.66
C PHE A 591 0.68 24.80 27.99
N THR A 592 -0.23 25.75 27.77
CA THR A 592 -1.62 25.63 28.25
C THR A 592 -2.61 26.06 27.17
N MET A 593 -3.75 25.38 27.10
CA MET A 593 -4.86 25.81 26.22
C MET A 593 -5.60 27.03 26.76
N GLY A 594 -5.67 27.20 28.08
CA GLY A 594 -6.35 28.33 28.67
C GLY A 594 -6.01 28.59 30.15
N SER A 595 -6.17 29.86 30.50
CA SER A 595 -6.41 30.43 31.83
C SER A 595 -7.66 31.33 31.70
N PRO A 596 -8.39 31.67 32.77
CA PRO A 596 -9.43 32.73 32.74
C PRO A 596 -8.94 34.13 32.31
N ASP A 597 -7.63 34.29 32.09
CA ASP A 597 -6.97 35.54 31.68
C ASP A 597 -6.74 35.61 30.14
N THR A 598 -6.20 36.73 29.65
CA THR A 598 -6.14 37.14 28.23
C THR A 598 -5.41 36.21 27.26
N ARG A 599 -4.69 35.16 27.70
CA ARG A 599 -3.83 34.32 26.83
C ARG A 599 -4.27 32.86 26.78
N GLN A 600 -4.50 32.38 25.58
CA GLN A 600 -5.06 31.09 25.22
C GLN A 600 -4.09 30.36 24.29
N PHE A 601 -4.17 29.03 24.21
CA PHE A 601 -3.28 28.18 23.40
C PHE A 601 -1.83 28.68 23.42
N PHE A 602 -1.28 28.81 24.62
CA PHE A 602 -0.06 29.56 24.92
C PHE A 602 1.13 28.63 25.13
N ILE A 603 2.19 28.82 24.33
CA ILE A 603 3.43 28.06 24.38
C ILE A 603 4.61 29.02 24.55
N ASN A 604 5.27 28.96 25.71
CA ASN A 604 6.32 29.89 26.11
C ASN A 604 7.54 29.16 26.71
N ASN A 605 8.74 29.65 26.39
CA ASN A 605 10.03 29.02 26.72
C ASN A 605 10.56 29.51 28.07
N VAL A 606 10.62 30.83 28.24
CA VAL A 606 11.24 31.48 29.39
C VAL A 606 10.36 32.61 29.90
N ASP A 607 10.07 32.57 31.19
CA ASP A 607 9.60 33.70 31.99
C ASP A 607 10.73 34.08 32.95
N ARG A 608 11.10 35.36 33.01
CA ARG A 608 11.84 35.86 34.17
C ARG A 608 10.83 36.18 35.25
N ASP A 609 10.80 35.34 36.30
CA ASP A 609 9.90 35.45 37.44
C ASP A 609 9.77 36.91 37.96
N GLY A 610 8.55 37.45 37.93
CA GLY A 610 8.18 38.70 38.62
C GLY A 610 8.44 40.01 37.87
N ALA A 611 8.73 39.99 36.57
CA ALA A 611 8.86 41.21 35.78
C ALA A 611 7.50 41.94 35.62
N ALA A 612 7.48 43.25 35.86
CA ALA A 612 6.30 44.11 35.65
C ALA A 612 5.91 44.25 34.16
N ASP A 613 6.70 43.67 33.25
CA ASP A 613 6.56 43.75 31.80
C ASP A 613 6.91 42.40 31.15
N PHE A 614 5.89 41.55 30.98
CA PHE A 614 6.03 40.18 30.49
C PHE A 614 6.66 40.12 29.08
N CYS A 615 6.17 40.95 28.14
CA CYS A 615 6.52 40.80 26.73
C CYS A 615 7.99 41.16 26.44
N ARG A 616 8.53 42.09 27.22
CA ARG A 616 9.91 42.52 27.09
C ARG A 616 10.94 41.45 27.46
N GLU A 617 10.63 40.67 28.49
CA GLU A 617 11.59 39.73 29.08
C GLU A 617 11.31 38.27 28.74
N SER A 618 10.18 37.98 28.09
CA SER A 618 9.74 36.61 27.81
C SER A 618 9.90 36.26 26.33
N ALA A 619 10.14 34.99 26.07
CA ALA A 619 10.27 34.45 24.72
C ALA A 619 9.43 33.17 24.59
N GLY A 620 8.76 33.03 23.45
CA GLY A 620 7.88 31.90 23.19
C GLY A 620 7.65 31.65 21.71
N TRP A 621 6.65 30.81 21.44
CA TRP A 621 6.40 30.26 20.10
C TRP A 621 4.99 30.53 19.59
N LEU A 622 3.98 30.47 20.46
CA LEU A 622 2.57 30.63 20.10
C LEU A 622 1.79 31.29 21.23
N ALA A 623 0.95 32.27 20.92
CA ALA A 623 0.01 32.88 21.85
C ALA A 623 -1.27 33.31 21.12
N VAL A 624 -2.43 32.95 21.68
CA VAL A 624 -3.73 33.49 21.28
C VAL A 624 -4.15 34.53 22.32
N THR A 625 -4.32 35.77 21.91
CA THR A 625 -4.66 36.89 22.81
C THR A 625 -6.14 37.21 22.72
N HIS A 626 -6.77 37.52 23.86
CA HIS A 626 -8.14 37.97 23.95
C HIS A 626 -8.18 39.19 24.89
N GLY A 627 -8.27 40.39 24.30
CA GLY A 627 -8.35 41.67 25.02
C GLY A 627 -7.34 42.74 24.55
N GLU A 628 -7.77 44.00 24.52
CA GLU A 628 -6.98 45.13 24.02
C GLU A 628 -5.77 45.51 24.91
N GLN A 629 -5.70 45.03 26.16
CA GLN A 629 -4.67 45.43 27.14
C GLN A 629 -3.50 44.44 27.30
N ASP A 630 -3.42 43.38 26.49
CA ASP A 630 -2.27 42.47 26.50
C ASP A 630 -1.12 43.06 25.68
N CYS A 631 0.12 43.03 26.16
CA CYS A 631 1.28 43.52 25.39
C CYS A 631 1.57 42.69 24.11
N LEU A 632 0.96 41.50 23.99
CA LEU A 632 0.98 40.69 22.78
C LEU A 632 -0.08 41.12 21.74
N SER A 633 -0.99 42.05 22.07
CA SER A 633 -1.97 42.58 21.11
C SER A 633 -1.28 43.52 20.11
N GLN A 634 -0.78 42.95 19.00
CA GLN A 634 -0.22 43.73 17.90
C GLN A 634 -1.31 44.07 16.87
N GLY A 635 -2.31 44.89 17.24
CA GLY A 635 -3.35 45.37 16.31
C GLY A 635 -4.73 45.58 16.93
N SER A 636 -5.73 45.90 16.09
CA SER A 636 -7.15 46.05 16.48
C SER A 636 -7.99 44.76 16.35
N ALA A 637 -7.39 43.65 15.90
CA ALA A 637 -8.08 42.38 15.75
C ALA A 637 -8.06 41.58 17.06
N VAL A 638 -9.23 41.12 17.51
CA VAL A 638 -9.40 40.30 18.72
C VAL A 638 -10.24 39.07 18.34
N PRO A 639 -9.86 37.83 18.70
CA PRO A 639 -8.59 37.46 19.32
C PRO A 639 -7.41 37.63 18.34
N GLY A 640 -6.20 37.86 18.86
CA GLY A 640 -4.98 37.90 18.05
C GLY A 640 -4.26 36.55 18.03
N PHE A 641 -3.90 36.02 16.86
CA PHE A 641 -3.11 34.79 16.75
C PHE A 641 -1.66 35.15 16.45
N VAL A 642 -0.79 35.04 17.46
CA VAL A 642 0.60 35.53 17.42
C VAL A 642 1.57 34.37 17.54
N TYR A 643 2.61 34.34 16.70
CA TYR A 643 3.57 33.24 16.66
C TYR A 643 4.99 33.70 16.29
N SER A 644 5.96 32.81 16.50
CA SER A 644 7.36 33.07 16.12
C SER A 644 7.55 33.01 14.60
N GLY A 645 8.04 34.10 14.01
CA GLY A 645 8.44 34.17 12.60
C GLY A 645 9.71 33.37 12.28
N ARG A 646 10.43 32.88 13.29
CA ARG A 646 11.59 31.98 13.13
C ARG A 646 11.23 30.52 13.35
N ASP A 647 12.17 29.63 13.06
CA ASP A 647 12.14 28.21 13.42
C ASP A 647 12.58 27.95 14.87
N THR A 648 12.67 28.99 15.70
CA THR A 648 12.97 28.93 17.14
C THR A 648 12.07 29.87 17.94
N ALA A 649 12.11 29.81 19.28
CA ALA A 649 11.45 30.81 20.13
C ALA A 649 11.95 32.22 19.83
N VAL A 650 11.06 33.21 19.93
CA VAL A 650 11.41 34.64 19.78
C VAL A 650 10.97 35.43 21.00
N ASN A 651 11.73 36.48 21.32
CA ASN A 651 11.29 37.47 22.28
C ASN A 651 10.03 38.17 21.74
N TRP A 652 9.01 38.31 22.59
CA TRP A 652 7.70 38.80 22.15
C TRP A 652 7.66 40.28 21.77
N GLU A 653 8.60 41.11 22.25
CA GLU A 653 8.68 42.54 21.93
C GLU A 653 9.74 42.86 20.85
N GLU A 654 10.95 42.33 21.01
CA GLU A 654 12.11 42.66 20.16
C GLU A 654 12.34 41.65 19.02
N GLY A 655 11.71 40.48 19.09
CA GLY A 655 11.88 39.39 18.11
C GLY A 655 11.00 39.53 16.87
N PRO A 656 11.28 38.75 15.81
CA PRO A 656 10.42 38.69 14.63
C PRO A 656 9.15 37.90 14.94
N VAL A 657 8.15 38.61 15.46
CA VAL A 657 6.82 38.09 15.78
C VAL A 657 5.89 38.29 14.58
N GLU A 658 5.10 37.27 14.26
CA GLU A 658 4.15 37.29 13.16
C GLU A 658 2.72 36.99 13.63
N THR A 659 1.74 37.35 12.80
CA THR A 659 0.31 37.13 13.05
C THR A 659 -0.33 36.26 11.98
N ALA A 660 -1.37 35.52 12.38
CA ALA A 660 -2.23 34.70 11.53
C ALA A 660 -3.70 35.18 11.63
N ASP A 661 -4.48 34.89 10.59
CA ASP A 661 -5.89 35.29 10.48
C ASP A 661 -6.83 34.20 11.01
N VAL A 662 -6.38 32.94 10.96
CA VAL A 662 -7.16 31.76 11.38
C VAL A 662 -6.29 30.81 12.19
N LEU A 663 -6.85 30.30 13.29
CA LEU A 663 -6.34 29.15 14.03
C LEU A 663 -7.32 28.00 13.87
N ALA A 664 -6.86 26.85 13.40
CA ALA A 664 -7.72 25.68 13.19
C ALA A 664 -7.19 24.46 13.93
N ILE A 665 -8.11 23.68 14.49
CA ILE A 665 -7.83 22.41 15.16
C ILE A 665 -8.58 21.31 14.42
N PHE A 666 -7.83 20.29 14.01
CA PHE A 666 -8.34 19.10 13.35
C PHE A 666 -8.03 17.86 14.17
N ILE A 667 -8.87 16.83 14.05
CA ILE A 667 -8.62 15.51 14.62
C ILE A 667 -8.51 14.47 13.50
N LYS A 668 -7.63 13.50 13.71
CA LYS A 668 -7.57 12.28 12.91
C LYS A 668 -8.18 11.15 13.74
N SER A 669 -9.25 10.55 13.24
CA SER A 669 -10.01 9.52 13.96
C SER A 669 -10.35 8.36 13.02
N PRO A 670 -10.17 7.10 13.46
CA PRO A 670 -10.61 5.95 12.69
C PRO A 670 -12.13 5.95 12.51
N VAL A 671 -12.90 6.52 13.45
CA VAL A 671 -14.38 6.58 13.41
C VAL A 671 -14.88 7.49 12.28
N LEU A 672 -14.07 8.44 11.81
CA LEU A 672 -14.43 9.41 10.77
C LEU A 672 -13.99 8.96 9.35
N PHE A 673 -13.00 8.08 9.23
CA PHE A 673 -12.60 7.41 7.98
C PHE A 673 -13.74 6.53 7.42
N ASN A 674 -13.98 6.46 6.10
CA ASN A 674 -14.99 5.57 5.49
C ASN A 674 -14.40 4.20 5.08
N PRO A 675 -14.50 3.17 5.94
CA PRO A 675 -13.98 1.83 5.68
C PRO A 675 -14.74 1.01 4.62
N CYS A 676 -15.77 1.54 3.97
CA CYS A 676 -16.61 0.73 3.08
C CYS A 676 -15.96 0.36 1.73
N SER A 677 -14.78 0.89 1.40
CA SER A 677 -13.99 0.40 0.26
C SER A 677 -13.34 -0.96 0.57
N GLU A 678 -13.03 -1.77 -0.45
CA GLU A 678 -12.38 -3.08 -0.27
C GLU A 678 -10.98 -2.99 0.37
N SER A 679 -10.27 -1.87 0.17
CA SER A 679 -8.98 -1.54 0.81
C SER A 679 -9.14 -0.84 2.18
N GLY A 680 -10.36 -0.43 2.54
CA GLY A 680 -10.65 0.35 3.74
C GLY A 680 -10.86 -0.46 5.02
N HIS A 681 -10.87 -1.79 4.93
CA HIS A 681 -11.04 -2.70 6.06
C HIS A 681 -10.36 -4.06 5.83
N THR A 682 -10.08 -4.77 6.92
CA THR A 682 -9.53 -6.12 6.89
C THR A 682 -10.65 -7.15 7.00
N VAL A 683 -10.65 -8.17 6.13
CA VAL A 683 -11.63 -9.26 6.16
C VAL A 683 -11.12 -10.40 7.03
N ILE A 684 -11.90 -10.78 8.04
CA ILE A 684 -11.60 -11.91 8.93
C ILE A 684 -12.58 -13.05 8.63
N THR A 685 -12.03 -14.17 8.16
CA THR A 685 -12.77 -15.42 7.94
C THR A 685 -12.24 -16.50 8.88
N ASP A 686 -12.91 -16.71 10.01
CA ASP A 686 -12.51 -17.73 10.99
C ASP A 686 -13.75 -18.31 11.68
N ILE A 687 -14.00 -19.60 11.45
CA ILE A 687 -15.19 -20.29 11.96
C ILE A 687 -15.21 -20.41 13.48
N ARG A 688 -14.04 -20.37 14.13
CA ARG A 688 -13.94 -20.51 15.60
C ARG A 688 -14.68 -19.39 16.33
N ARG A 689 -14.87 -18.25 15.69
CA ARG A 689 -15.49 -17.02 16.23
C ARG A 689 -16.99 -17.11 16.42
N SER A 690 -17.63 -18.10 15.82
CA SER A 690 -19.07 -18.27 15.92
C SER A 690 -19.46 -18.47 17.38
N ALA A 691 -20.46 -17.73 17.87
CA ALA A 691 -20.86 -17.74 19.28
C ALA A 691 -21.24 -19.14 19.81
N ASP A 692 -21.53 -20.09 18.92
CA ASP A 692 -21.87 -21.48 19.25
C ASP A 692 -20.68 -22.46 19.17
N MET A 693 -19.45 -21.96 18.98
CA MET A 693 -18.22 -22.76 18.98
C MET A 693 -17.54 -22.69 20.34
N ILE A 694 -17.23 -23.83 20.94
CA ILE A 694 -16.53 -23.87 22.23
C ILE A 694 -15.03 -23.60 22.10
N HIS A 695 -14.43 -23.10 23.17
CA HIS A 695 -12.99 -22.87 23.30
C HIS A 695 -12.22 -24.17 23.54
N TYR A 696 -11.05 -24.28 22.90
CA TYR A 696 -10.08 -25.35 23.14
C TYR A 696 -8.72 -24.74 23.41
N SER A 697 -8.10 -25.12 24.54
CA SER A 697 -6.76 -24.68 24.90
C SER A 697 -5.75 -25.02 23.79
N GLY A 698 -4.95 -24.02 23.38
CA GLY A 698 -3.97 -24.14 22.27
C GLY A 698 -4.51 -23.86 20.86
N LEU A 699 -5.84 -23.68 20.70
CA LEU A 699 -6.49 -23.26 19.44
C LEU A 699 -7.26 -21.94 19.59
N SER A 700 -6.96 -21.19 20.66
CA SER A 700 -7.65 -19.97 21.05
C SER A 700 -7.59 -18.89 19.97
N VAL A 701 -8.68 -18.15 19.85
CA VAL A 701 -8.74 -16.85 19.23
C VAL A 701 -8.29 -15.83 20.27
N ASP A 702 -7.12 -15.22 20.07
CA ASP A 702 -6.56 -14.23 21.02
C ASP A 702 -6.23 -12.93 20.30
N TYR A 703 -6.81 -11.83 20.77
CA TYR A 703 -6.65 -10.50 20.19
C TYR A 703 -5.85 -9.50 21.00
N ARG A 704 -5.03 -9.99 21.92
CA ARG A 704 -3.95 -9.19 22.49
C ARG A 704 -2.93 -8.70 21.43
N THR A 705 -2.96 -9.27 20.22
CA THR A 705 -2.08 -8.90 19.09
C THR A 705 -2.80 -8.33 17.86
N LEU A 706 -4.11 -8.08 17.94
CA LEU A 706 -4.87 -7.48 16.84
C LEU A 706 -4.33 -6.07 16.56
N GLN A 707 -4.27 -5.63 15.30
CA GLN A 707 -3.94 -4.22 15.02
C GLN A 707 -5.22 -3.38 15.11
N PRO A 708 -5.20 -2.19 15.75
CA PRO A 708 -6.37 -1.31 15.74
C PRO A 708 -6.77 -0.96 14.30
N GLY A 709 -8.06 -1.06 13.96
CA GLY A 709 -8.49 -0.82 12.58
C GLY A 709 -9.93 -1.22 12.30
N TRP A 710 -10.30 -1.15 11.01
CA TRP A 710 -11.62 -1.53 10.53
C TRP A 710 -11.63 -2.97 10.04
N TYR A 711 -12.63 -3.73 10.48
CA TYR A 711 -12.74 -5.16 10.21
C TYR A 711 -14.13 -5.55 9.72
N ARG A 712 -14.18 -6.50 8.79
CA ARG A 712 -15.40 -7.18 8.35
C ARG A 712 -15.29 -8.66 8.67
N PHE A 713 -16.32 -9.21 9.31
CA PHE A 713 -16.41 -10.65 9.51
C PHE A 713 -17.14 -11.31 8.36
N THR A 714 -16.59 -12.42 7.87
CA THR A 714 -17.23 -13.23 6.84
C THR A 714 -17.20 -14.71 7.17
N ASP A 715 -18.17 -15.44 6.63
CA ASP A 715 -18.10 -16.89 6.60
C ASP A 715 -17.09 -17.39 5.56
N ASN A 716 -16.92 -18.71 5.47
CA ASN A 716 -16.05 -19.36 4.48
C ASN A 716 -16.52 -19.21 3.01
N LYS A 717 -17.61 -18.48 2.75
CA LYS A 717 -18.11 -18.10 1.42
C LYS A 717 -17.94 -16.61 1.13
N GLY A 718 -17.42 -15.82 2.06
CA GLY A 718 -17.37 -14.36 1.97
C GLY A 718 -18.71 -13.68 2.29
N ALA A 719 -19.72 -14.41 2.77
CA ALA A 719 -20.97 -13.81 3.21
C ALA A 719 -20.74 -13.08 4.54
N SER A 720 -21.32 -11.89 4.69
CA SER A 720 -21.08 -11.06 5.87
C SER A 720 -21.70 -11.68 7.13
N LEU A 721 -20.91 -11.74 8.19
CA LEU A 721 -21.35 -12.08 9.54
C LEU A 721 -21.36 -10.82 10.41
N ASN A 722 -22.34 -10.72 11.30
CA ASN A 722 -22.39 -9.65 12.30
C ASN A 722 -21.82 -10.15 13.64
N MET A 723 -21.37 -9.22 14.49
CA MET A 723 -21.14 -9.53 15.90
C MET A 723 -22.48 -9.78 16.62
N PRO A 724 -22.53 -10.70 17.60
CA PRO A 724 -23.76 -10.98 18.35
C PRO A 724 -24.14 -9.78 19.22
N THR A 725 -25.42 -9.44 19.24
CA THR A 725 -26.00 -8.38 20.09
C THR A 725 -26.67 -8.91 21.36
N SER A 726 -26.29 -10.13 21.75
CA SER A 726 -26.79 -10.83 22.92
C SER A 726 -25.61 -11.52 23.60
N CYS A 727 -25.75 -11.69 24.91
CA CYS A 727 -24.79 -12.39 25.76
C CYS A 727 -24.23 -13.66 25.11
N VAL A 728 -22.90 -13.79 25.15
CA VAL A 728 -22.16 -15.00 24.79
C VAL A 728 -21.49 -15.52 26.05
N GLU A 729 -21.75 -16.77 26.41
CA GLU A 729 -21.21 -17.42 27.63
C GLU A 729 -19.69 -17.60 27.56
N VAL A 730 -19.01 -17.62 28.71
CA VAL A 730 -17.55 -17.88 28.82
C VAL A 730 -17.19 -19.20 28.14
N ASN A 731 -15.98 -19.32 27.59
CA ASN A 731 -15.50 -20.47 26.81
C ASN A 731 -16.20 -20.71 25.46
N HIS A 732 -16.80 -19.66 24.87
CA HIS A 732 -17.37 -19.72 23.53
C HIS A 732 -16.65 -18.81 22.54
N CYS A 733 -17.01 -18.95 21.26
CA CYS A 733 -16.42 -18.20 20.15
C CYS A 733 -14.89 -18.42 20.03
N GLY A 734 -14.48 -19.62 20.43
CA GLY A 734 -13.09 -20.07 20.32
C GLY A 734 -12.14 -19.32 21.25
N THR A 735 -12.64 -18.66 22.30
CA THR A 735 -11.86 -17.89 23.27
C THR A 735 -12.38 -18.15 24.69
N HIS A 736 -11.56 -17.91 25.71
CA HIS A 736 -12.02 -18.00 27.11
C HIS A 736 -12.99 -16.86 27.41
N ASN A 737 -12.56 -15.62 27.10
CA ASN A 737 -13.29 -14.38 27.36
C ASN A 737 -13.93 -13.81 26.07
N PRO A 738 -15.19 -14.17 25.72
CA PRO A 738 -15.83 -13.71 24.48
C PRO A 738 -16.25 -12.24 24.57
N ILE A 739 -16.17 -11.56 23.42
CA ILE A 739 -16.57 -10.17 23.26
C ILE A 739 -17.78 -10.08 22.33
N TRP A 740 -18.88 -9.52 22.84
CA TRP A 740 -20.16 -9.32 22.14
C TRP A 740 -20.62 -7.87 22.24
N ILE A 741 -21.64 -7.45 21.47
CA ILE A 741 -22.11 -6.05 21.42
C ILE A 741 -23.32 -5.86 22.35
N ASP A 742 -23.19 -5.01 23.36
CA ASP A 742 -24.27 -4.57 24.27
C ASP A 742 -24.95 -3.28 23.77
N ASP A 743 -25.22 -3.22 22.47
CA ASP A 743 -25.93 -2.13 21.80
C ASP A 743 -26.61 -2.64 20.51
N LYS A 744 -27.45 -1.81 19.89
CA LYS A 744 -28.02 -2.06 18.57
C LYS A 744 -27.00 -1.74 17.48
N LEU A 745 -26.89 -2.60 16.47
CA LEU A 745 -26.06 -2.35 15.30
C LEU A 745 -26.65 -1.24 14.39
N PRO A 746 -25.83 -0.55 13.56
CA PRO A 746 -26.32 0.42 12.57
C PRO A 746 -27.19 -0.25 11.50
N CYS A 747 -28.32 0.37 11.17
CA CYS A 747 -29.37 -0.22 10.35
C CYS A 747 -29.46 0.34 8.93
N LYS A 748 -28.97 1.56 8.70
CA LYS A 748 -29.04 2.23 7.39
C LYS A 748 -27.68 2.26 6.71
N PRO A 749 -27.60 2.07 5.38
CA PRO A 749 -26.36 2.29 4.63
C PRO A 749 -25.80 3.70 4.90
N GLY A 750 -24.51 3.80 5.20
CA GLY A 750 -23.82 5.03 5.61
C GLY A 750 -23.94 5.39 7.10
N GLU A 751 -24.77 4.68 7.88
CA GLU A 751 -24.95 4.95 9.31
C GLU A 751 -23.72 4.50 10.11
N ARG A 752 -23.06 5.49 10.73
CA ARG A 752 -22.01 5.28 11.73
C ARG A 752 -22.64 5.22 13.10
N LYS A 753 -22.21 4.26 13.91
CA LYS A 753 -22.69 4.14 15.28
C LYS A 753 -21.55 3.73 16.22
N PRO A 754 -21.31 4.48 17.32
CA PRO A 754 -20.47 3.98 18.40
C PRO A 754 -21.18 2.80 19.07
N LEU A 755 -20.42 1.77 19.43
CA LEU A 755 -20.92 0.56 20.07
C LEU A 755 -20.20 0.33 21.40
N ILE A 756 -20.86 -0.39 22.30
CA ILE A 756 -20.25 -0.91 23.52
C ILE A 756 -20.08 -2.42 23.32
N GLY A 757 -18.85 -2.88 23.31
CA GLY A 757 -18.49 -4.28 23.46
C GLY A 757 -18.45 -4.67 24.93
N CYS A 758 -18.92 -5.86 25.24
CA CYS A 758 -18.91 -6.46 26.56
C CYS A 758 -18.03 -7.70 26.55
N ILE A 759 -17.09 -7.76 27.49
CA ILE A 759 -16.24 -8.91 27.73
C ILE A 759 -16.88 -9.74 28.85
N ASN A 760 -17.18 -11.00 28.56
CA ASN A 760 -17.64 -11.97 29.54
C ASN A 760 -16.43 -12.73 30.11
N THR A 761 -16.35 -12.84 31.43
CA THR A 761 -15.26 -13.46 32.20
C THR A 761 -15.87 -14.42 33.23
N ASP A 762 -15.05 -15.15 33.99
CA ASP A 762 -15.54 -16.06 35.04
C ASP A 762 -16.28 -15.38 36.22
N LYS A 763 -16.40 -14.04 36.21
CA LYS A 763 -17.20 -13.29 37.19
C LYS A 763 -18.69 -13.38 36.85
N ASP A 764 -19.54 -13.43 37.87
CA ASP A 764 -21.00 -13.46 37.67
C ASP A 764 -21.51 -12.32 36.76
N GLY A 765 -22.33 -12.69 35.78
CA GLY A 765 -22.92 -11.78 34.79
C GLY A 765 -22.20 -11.81 33.45
N CYS A 766 -22.84 -11.30 32.38
CA CYS A 766 -22.35 -11.48 31.00
C CYS A 766 -21.55 -10.30 30.42
N CYS A 767 -21.39 -9.24 31.21
CA CYS A 767 -20.60 -8.06 30.82
C CYS A 767 -19.86 -7.58 32.06
N ASN A 768 -18.67 -8.13 32.28
CA ASN A 768 -17.86 -7.79 33.45
C ASN A 768 -16.94 -6.61 33.14
N GLU A 769 -16.42 -6.55 31.91
CA GLU A 769 -15.63 -5.42 31.40
C GLU A 769 -16.25 -4.87 30.11
N LYS A 770 -16.06 -3.57 29.88
CA LYS A 770 -16.57 -2.88 28.69
C LYS A 770 -15.44 -2.39 27.82
N ILE A 771 -15.59 -2.58 26.51
CA ILE A 771 -14.73 -2.01 25.48
C ILE A 771 -15.58 -1.15 24.55
N TYR A 772 -15.05 -0.02 24.10
CA TYR A 772 -15.76 0.84 23.16
C TYR A 772 -15.34 0.48 21.74
N LEU A 773 -16.31 0.39 20.84
CA LEU A 773 -16.11 -0.02 19.45
C LEU A 773 -16.82 0.98 18.53
N GLY A 774 -16.51 0.92 17.23
CA GLY A 774 -17.26 1.63 16.19
C GLY A 774 -17.92 0.66 15.22
N ALA A 775 -19.00 1.07 14.58
CA ALA A 775 -19.52 0.36 13.42
C ALA A 775 -19.98 1.33 12.32
N LEU A 776 -19.76 0.96 11.07
CA LEU A 776 -20.33 1.61 9.90
C LEU A 776 -21.08 0.56 9.07
N ASN A 777 -22.31 0.88 8.70
CA ASN A 777 -23.10 0.07 7.77
C ASN A 777 -22.76 0.46 6.32
N CYS A 778 -22.18 -0.45 5.55
CA CYS A 778 -21.78 -0.25 4.17
C CYS A 778 -22.86 -0.60 3.14
N GLY A 779 -24.10 -0.81 3.60
CA GLY A 779 -25.22 -1.29 2.80
C GLY A 779 -25.43 -2.78 2.95
N ASP A 780 -24.54 -3.57 2.37
CA ASP A 780 -24.66 -5.04 2.36
C ASP A 780 -23.98 -5.74 3.55
N TYR A 781 -23.15 -4.99 4.29
CA TYR A 781 -22.39 -5.49 5.43
C TYR A 781 -22.09 -4.37 6.43
N ILE A 782 -21.71 -4.77 7.65
CA ILE A 782 -21.22 -3.86 8.67
C ILE A 782 -19.72 -4.09 8.84
N VAL A 783 -18.97 -2.99 8.94
CA VAL A 783 -17.57 -2.99 9.35
C VAL A 783 -17.45 -2.44 10.75
N TYR A 784 -16.56 -3.04 11.54
CA TYR A 784 -16.37 -2.78 12.95
C TYR A 784 -15.00 -2.16 13.17
N GLY A 785 -14.94 -1.03 13.88
CA GLY A 785 -13.70 -0.47 14.41
C GLY A 785 -13.32 -1.27 15.64
N LEU A 786 -12.37 -2.19 15.48
CA LEU A 786 -11.88 -3.06 16.55
C LEU A 786 -10.51 -2.56 17.02
N ASP A 787 -10.21 -2.83 18.28
CA ASP A 787 -8.99 -2.38 18.94
C ASP A 787 -8.28 -3.57 19.60
N GLN A 788 -7.06 -3.33 20.07
CA GLN A 788 -6.38 -4.27 20.97
C GLN A 788 -7.17 -4.43 22.26
N VAL A 789 -7.33 -5.69 22.68
CA VAL A 789 -8.03 -5.96 23.93
C VAL A 789 -7.07 -5.73 25.10
N PRO A 790 -7.41 -4.86 26.07
CA PRO A 790 -6.55 -4.61 27.22
C PRO A 790 -6.35 -5.88 28.04
N SER A 791 -5.17 -6.04 28.64
CA SER A 791 -4.89 -7.11 29.60
C SER A 791 -5.80 -6.95 30.82
N ILE A 792 -6.64 -7.93 31.08
CA ILE A 792 -7.55 -7.93 32.24
C ILE A 792 -6.70 -8.26 33.48
N GLU A 793 -6.71 -7.39 34.49
CA GLU A 793 -5.87 -7.58 35.69
C GLU A 793 -6.13 -8.94 36.35
N GLY A 794 -5.09 -9.78 36.41
CA GLY A 794 -5.12 -11.09 37.04
C GLY A 794 -5.61 -12.23 36.15
N ASP A 795 -5.85 -11.99 34.86
CA ASP A 795 -6.30 -13.00 33.90
C ASP A 795 -5.40 -13.00 32.64
N ASP A 796 -4.67 -14.10 32.44
CA ASP A 796 -3.82 -14.33 31.26
C ASP A 796 -4.57 -15.04 30.12
N GLU A 797 -5.87 -15.31 30.30
CA GLU A 797 -6.68 -16.04 29.34
C GLU A 797 -7.02 -15.21 28.09
N PRO A 798 -7.23 -15.86 26.93
CA PRO A 798 -7.45 -15.17 25.66
C PRO A 798 -8.83 -14.52 25.59
N SER A 799 -8.87 -13.33 24.98
CA SER A 799 -10.10 -12.58 24.69
C SER A 799 -10.31 -12.42 23.18
N GLY A 800 -11.55 -12.59 22.71
CA GLY A 800 -11.86 -12.74 21.29
C GLY A 800 -13.19 -12.10 20.86
N TYR A 801 -13.19 -11.35 19.75
CA TYR A 801 -14.41 -10.82 19.14
C TYR A 801 -15.21 -11.91 18.42
N CYS A 802 -16.49 -11.99 18.76
CA CYS A 802 -17.39 -13.06 18.32
C CYS A 802 -18.23 -12.67 17.11
N THR A 803 -18.68 -13.69 16.38
CA THR A 803 -19.66 -13.59 15.31
C THR A 803 -20.95 -14.28 15.71
N GLU A 804 -22.05 -13.87 15.08
CA GLU A 804 -23.36 -14.50 15.23
C GLU A 804 -23.29 -16.04 15.04
N PRO A 805 -24.11 -16.81 15.77
CA PRO A 805 -24.10 -18.26 15.67
C PRO A 805 -24.69 -18.74 14.33
N ASP A 806 -24.17 -19.85 13.83
CA ASP A 806 -24.79 -20.58 12.74
C ASP A 806 -26.18 -21.12 13.17
N GLN A 807 -27.14 -21.14 12.23
CA GLN A 807 -28.47 -21.69 12.48
C GLN A 807 -28.45 -23.21 12.31
N TRP A 808 -28.30 -23.92 13.42
CA TRP A 808 -28.19 -25.39 13.45
C TRP A 808 -29.53 -26.09 13.66
N GLU A 809 -29.81 -27.08 12.82
CA GLU A 809 -30.91 -28.04 12.99
C GLU A 809 -30.36 -29.41 13.42
N LEU A 810 -30.81 -29.93 14.57
CA LEU A 810 -30.50 -31.29 15.00
C LEU A 810 -31.17 -32.32 14.07
N VAL A 811 -30.38 -33.14 13.40
CA VAL A 811 -30.88 -34.19 12.49
C VAL A 811 -30.65 -35.61 13.00
N PHE A 812 -29.71 -35.79 13.94
CA PHE A 812 -29.38 -37.10 14.48
C PHE A 812 -28.78 -37.02 15.89
N LYS A 813 -29.17 -37.94 16.77
CA LYS A 813 -28.57 -38.18 18.09
C LYS A 813 -28.39 -39.68 18.28
N LEU A 814 -27.16 -40.07 18.62
CA LEU A 814 -26.76 -41.44 18.92
C LEU A 814 -26.40 -41.55 20.40
N THR A 815 -27.18 -42.30 21.16
CA THR A 815 -27.00 -42.44 22.62
C THR A 815 -26.18 -43.68 22.94
N ASP A 816 -25.20 -43.54 23.83
CA ASP A 816 -24.37 -44.63 24.35
C ASP A 816 -25.24 -45.74 24.97
N GLY A 817 -24.85 -47.01 24.79
CA GLY A 817 -25.58 -48.15 25.33
C GLY A 817 -26.90 -48.53 24.63
N PHE A 818 -27.49 -47.67 23.78
CA PHE A 818 -28.70 -47.96 23.01
C PHE A 818 -28.39 -48.30 21.54
N LEU A 819 -27.38 -49.14 21.36
CA LEU A 819 -27.05 -49.71 20.04
C LEU A 819 -27.95 -50.92 19.84
N ALA A 820 -29.02 -50.70 19.07
CA ALA A 820 -30.11 -51.63 18.84
C ALA A 820 -29.57 -53.03 18.47
N GLY A 821 -30.14 -54.07 19.09
CA GLY A 821 -29.68 -55.45 19.02
C GLY A 821 -29.57 -56.07 17.61
N PRO A 822 -29.33 -57.39 17.53
CA PRO A 822 -28.54 -58.06 16.47
C PRO A 822 -29.14 -58.09 15.05
N ASN A 823 -30.16 -57.29 14.70
CA ASN A 823 -30.77 -57.32 13.37
C ASN A 823 -31.47 -56.02 12.90
N LEU A 824 -30.85 -54.85 13.08
CA LEU A 824 -31.43 -53.58 12.64
C LEU A 824 -30.41 -52.74 11.89
N ALA A 825 -30.64 -52.54 10.60
CA ALA A 825 -29.87 -51.63 9.74
C ALA A 825 -29.56 -50.33 10.49
N GLN A 826 -28.32 -49.88 10.44
CA GLN A 826 -27.79 -48.76 11.23
C GLN A 826 -28.78 -47.61 11.40
N PRO A 827 -28.91 -46.99 12.59
CA PRO A 827 -29.82 -45.86 12.82
C PRO A 827 -29.68 -44.77 11.75
N TRP A 828 -28.46 -44.49 11.28
CA TRP A 828 -28.18 -43.55 10.19
C TRP A 828 -28.69 -44.02 8.80
N ARG A 829 -28.58 -45.32 8.47
CA ARG A 829 -28.98 -45.92 7.17
C ARG A 829 -30.45 -46.31 7.04
N GLN A 830 -31.24 -46.27 8.10
CA GLN A 830 -32.67 -46.57 7.96
C GLN A 830 -33.36 -45.41 7.26
N ARG A 831 -34.22 -45.66 6.26
CA ARG A 831 -35.01 -44.59 5.62
C ARG A 831 -36.03 -43.91 6.54
N SER A 832 -36.46 -44.60 7.59
CA SER A 832 -37.41 -44.08 8.57
C SER A 832 -36.78 -43.08 9.54
N SER A 833 -37.53 -42.04 9.89
CA SER A 833 -37.26 -41.21 11.07
C SER A 833 -37.31 -42.07 12.34
N VAL A 834 -36.61 -41.64 13.39
CA VAL A 834 -36.53 -42.34 14.68
C VAL A 834 -36.87 -41.36 15.80
N ASN A 835 -37.89 -41.70 16.59
CA ASN A 835 -38.33 -40.96 17.79
C ASN A 835 -38.60 -39.45 17.57
N THR A 836 -39.02 -39.04 16.36
CA THR A 836 -39.31 -37.63 16.04
C THR A 836 -40.59 -37.10 16.69
N ASP A 837 -41.46 -38.00 17.12
CA ASP A 837 -42.71 -37.74 17.84
C ASP A 837 -42.53 -37.66 19.37
N ILE A 838 -41.32 -37.93 19.88
CA ILE A 838 -41.00 -37.90 21.31
C ILE A 838 -40.17 -36.64 21.62
N PRO A 839 -40.72 -35.60 22.28
CA PRO A 839 -40.00 -34.35 22.55
C PRO A 839 -38.68 -34.55 23.30
N HIS A 840 -38.66 -35.44 24.30
CA HIS A 840 -37.47 -35.77 25.08
C HIS A 840 -36.33 -36.37 24.22
N ALA A 841 -36.63 -37.02 23.10
CA ALA A 841 -35.60 -37.59 22.23
C ALA A 841 -34.77 -36.51 21.51
N ARG A 842 -35.33 -35.31 21.34
CA ARG A 842 -34.64 -34.15 20.73
C ARG A 842 -33.81 -33.36 21.74
N GLN A 843 -34.01 -33.56 23.04
CA GLN A 843 -33.25 -32.86 24.08
C GLN A 843 -31.79 -33.34 24.09
N LEU A 844 -30.85 -32.40 24.24
CA LEU A 844 -29.41 -32.67 24.28
C LEU A 844 -28.98 -33.02 25.72
N ASP A 845 -29.63 -34.04 26.29
CA ASP A 845 -29.35 -34.55 27.62
C ASP A 845 -29.35 -36.08 27.66
N ASN A 846 -29.08 -36.66 28.83
CA ASN A 846 -29.11 -38.12 29.05
C ASN A 846 -30.47 -38.63 29.53
N ALA A 847 -31.53 -37.80 29.52
CA ALA A 847 -32.84 -38.17 30.07
C ALA A 847 -33.56 -39.20 29.18
N PHE A 848 -33.38 -39.11 27.86
CA PHE A 848 -33.93 -40.07 26.91
C PHE A 848 -32.87 -41.09 26.45
N PRO A 849 -33.03 -42.39 26.75
CA PRO A 849 -32.02 -43.40 26.45
C PRO A 849 -31.99 -43.83 24.98
N GLY A 850 -32.91 -43.37 24.13
CA GLY A 850 -33.01 -43.80 22.73
C GLY A 850 -32.31 -42.87 21.73
N ASN A 851 -32.11 -43.37 20.50
CA ASN A 851 -31.58 -42.58 19.39
C ASN A 851 -32.65 -41.64 18.81
N TYR A 852 -32.24 -40.55 18.16
CA TYR A 852 -33.12 -39.63 17.45
C TYR A 852 -32.63 -39.44 16.02
N LYS A 853 -33.55 -39.35 15.05
CA LYS A 853 -33.20 -39.05 13.66
C LYS A 853 -34.38 -38.48 12.87
N THR A 854 -34.14 -37.40 12.14
CA THR A 854 -35.14 -36.78 11.27
C THR A 854 -35.08 -37.32 9.83
N SER A 855 -36.07 -36.96 9.01
CA SER A 855 -36.06 -37.21 7.56
C SER A 855 -35.00 -36.39 6.83
N GLY A 856 -34.44 -35.35 7.44
CA GLY A 856 -33.37 -34.51 6.88
C GLY A 856 -32.10 -35.29 6.52
N VAL A 857 -31.82 -36.40 7.23
CA VAL A 857 -30.70 -37.29 6.91
C VAL A 857 -30.87 -38.01 5.57
N TRP A 858 -32.12 -38.30 5.15
CA TRP A 858 -32.41 -38.91 3.84
C TRP A 858 -32.71 -37.90 2.76
N GLY A 859 -33.33 -36.77 3.12
CA GLY A 859 -33.54 -35.61 2.26
C GLY A 859 -32.31 -34.70 2.18
N TRP A 860 -31.11 -35.27 2.11
CA TRP A 860 -29.83 -34.56 2.18
C TRP A 860 -29.65 -33.62 0.99
N SER A 861 -30.10 -32.38 1.14
CA SER A 861 -30.09 -31.35 0.11
C SER A 861 -30.08 -29.98 0.77
N LEU A 862 -29.47 -28.99 0.12
CA LEU A 862 -29.36 -27.61 0.63
C LEU A 862 -28.65 -27.52 2.00
N ILE A 863 -27.56 -28.28 2.17
CA ILE A 863 -26.74 -28.24 3.38
C ILE A 863 -25.46 -27.46 3.09
N ASP A 864 -25.18 -26.47 3.93
CA ASP A 864 -24.01 -25.61 3.88
C ASP A 864 -22.91 -26.09 4.81
N LYS A 865 -23.25 -26.37 6.07
CA LYS A 865 -22.32 -26.93 7.05
C LYS A 865 -22.96 -28.10 7.80
N VAL A 866 -22.11 -28.98 8.31
CA VAL A 866 -22.50 -30.07 9.21
C VAL A 866 -21.66 -29.97 10.49
N LYS A 867 -22.31 -29.92 11.65
CA LYS A 867 -21.65 -29.91 12.97
C LYS A 867 -21.89 -31.26 13.65
N LEU A 868 -20.81 -31.95 14.01
CA LEU A 868 -20.85 -33.17 14.83
C LEU A 868 -20.33 -32.83 16.22
N VAL A 869 -21.08 -33.20 17.24
CA VAL A 869 -20.75 -32.93 18.64
C VAL A 869 -20.78 -34.20 19.45
N VAL A 870 -19.78 -34.42 20.31
CA VAL A 870 -19.80 -35.46 21.35
C VAL A 870 -20.04 -34.78 22.70
N TYR A 871 -21.04 -35.25 23.42
CA TYR A 871 -21.41 -34.75 24.74
C TYR A 871 -20.96 -35.70 25.83
N LYS A 872 -20.56 -35.13 26.97
CA LYS A 872 -20.27 -35.87 28.21
C LYS A 872 -20.64 -35.02 29.41
N ASP A 873 -21.39 -35.59 30.34
CA ASP A 873 -21.88 -34.92 31.55
C ASP A 873 -22.74 -33.68 31.24
N GLY A 874 -23.43 -33.69 30.10
CA GLY A 874 -24.27 -32.58 29.63
C GLY A 874 -23.53 -31.48 28.86
N GLU A 875 -22.19 -31.54 28.78
CA GLU A 875 -21.35 -30.52 28.15
C GLU A 875 -20.83 -30.96 26.77
N GLU A 876 -20.63 -30.00 25.86
CA GLU A 876 -19.94 -30.23 24.59
C GLU A 876 -18.47 -30.51 24.84
N ARG A 877 -17.96 -31.68 24.42
CA ARG A 877 -16.55 -32.04 24.60
C ARG A 877 -15.75 -32.00 23.32
N ILE A 878 -16.34 -32.44 22.22
CA ILE A 878 -15.69 -32.50 20.91
C ILE A 878 -16.65 -31.94 19.88
N VAL A 879 -16.20 -30.95 19.12
CA VAL A 879 -16.95 -30.28 18.05
C VAL A 879 -16.16 -30.38 16.75
N LEU A 880 -16.74 -31.03 15.74
CA LEU A 880 -16.20 -31.08 14.39
C LEU A 880 -17.15 -30.36 13.45
N VAL A 881 -16.62 -29.48 12.59
CA VAL A 881 -17.43 -28.79 11.59
C VAL A 881 -16.94 -29.16 10.20
N PHE A 882 -17.88 -29.49 9.33
CA PHE A 882 -17.62 -29.91 7.96
C PHE A 882 -18.36 -29.03 6.95
N ASP A 883 -17.78 -28.89 5.76
CA ASP A 883 -18.43 -28.33 4.59
C ASP A 883 -19.47 -29.33 4.05
N GLY A 884 -20.75 -28.99 4.20
CA GLY A 884 -21.85 -29.82 3.75
C GLY A 884 -22.20 -29.64 2.28
N ARG A 885 -21.53 -28.74 1.56
CA ARG A 885 -21.87 -28.46 0.16
C ARG A 885 -21.41 -29.58 -0.75
N SER A 886 -22.28 -29.90 -1.72
CA SER A 886 -22.02 -30.96 -2.70
C SER A 886 -21.67 -32.29 -2.03
N THR A 887 -22.24 -32.55 -0.85
CA THR A 887 -22.12 -33.83 -0.14
C THR A 887 -23.43 -34.60 -0.21
N ASP A 888 -23.34 -35.89 0.09
CA ASP A 888 -24.49 -36.72 0.45
C ASP A 888 -24.41 -37.07 1.94
N ASN A 889 -25.38 -37.84 2.44
CA ASN A 889 -25.46 -38.23 3.84
C ASN A 889 -24.37 -39.21 4.30
N LEU A 890 -23.44 -39.63 3.45
CA LEU A 890 -22.34 -40.54 3.78
C LEU A 890 -20.95 -39.92 3.57
N ASN A 891 -20.80 -39.03 2.59
CA ASN A 891 -19.49 -38.52 2.16
C ASN A 891 -19.07 -37.19 2.82
N TRP A 892 -19.99 -36.52 3.52
CA TRP A 892 -19.72 -35.27 4.25
C TRP A 892 -18.69 -35.45 5.37
N PHE A 893 -18.69 -36.61 6.03
CA PHE A 893 -17.79 -36.95 7.12
C PHE A 893 -16.46 -37.46 6.56
N SER A 894 -15.65 -36.54 6.06
CA SER A 894 -14.34 -36.84 5.46
C SER A 894 -13.35 -35.71 5.71
N LYS A 895 -12.05 -36.04 5.69
CA LYS A 895 -10.98 -35.06 5.92
C LYS A 895 -11.04 -33.87 4.95
N ARG A 896 -11.36 -34.11 3.67
CA ARG A 896 -11.46 -33.03 2.65
C ARG A 896 -12.56 -32.03 2.93
N LYS A 897 -13.57 -32.43 3.71
CA LYS A 897 -14.70 -31.58 4.08
C LYS A 897 -14.53 -30.98 5.47
N LEU A 898 -13.51 -31.36 6.24
CA LEU A 898 -13.30 -30.86 7.60
C LEU A 898 -12.88 -29.38 7.57
N LEU A 899 -13.73 -28.51 8.11
CA LEU A 899 -13.49 -27.07 8.28
C LEU A 899 -12.85 -26.76 9.63
N PHE A 900 -13.22 -27.51 10.68
CA PHE A 900 -12.70 -27.34 12.02
C PHE A 900 -12.61 -28.66 12.78
N SER A 901 -11.55 -28.82 13.57
CA SER A 901 -11.38 -29.88 14.56
C SER A 901 -10.54 -29.40 15.75
N PRO A 902 -10.84 -29.87 16.98
CA PRO A 902 -10.04 -29.56 18.16
C PRO A 902 -8.70 -30.31 18.20
N TRP A 903 -8.51 -31.32 17.36
CA TRP A 903 -7.27 -32.08 17.30
C TRP A 903 -6.28 -31.43 16.33
N THR A 904 -5.16 -30.96 16.86
CA THR A 904 -4.16 -30.16 16.15
C THR A 904 -3.43 -30.99 15.09
N ASP A 905 -3.11 -32.25 15.40
CA ASP A 905 -2.45 -33.18 14.49
C ASP A 905 -3.38 -33.72 13.39
N LEU A 906 -4.70 -33.74 13.63
CA LEU A 906 -5.68 -34.07 12.59
C LEU A 906 -5.74 -32.97 11.52
N ASN A 907 -5.44 -31.71 11.86
CA ASN A 907 -5.48 -30.58 10.93
C ASN A 907 -4.29 -30.54 9.95
N GLY A 908 -3.18 -31.23 10.24
CA GLY A 908 -1.97 -31.29 9.42
C GLY A 908 -1.99 -32.32 8.27
N PRO A 909 -0.90 -32.43 7.48
CA PRO A 909 -0.77 -33.36 6.34
C PRO A 909 -0.55 -34.84 6.75
N GLY A 910 -0.81 -35.21 8.01
CA GLY A 910 -0.57 -36.55 8.52
C GLY A 910 -1.41 -37.63 7.85
N GLU A 911 -0.87 -38.85 7.76
CA GLU A 911 -1.59 -40.01 7.25
C GLU A 911 -2.61 -40.50 8.30
N PHE A 912 -3.88 -40.57 7.90
CA PHE A 912 -4.97 -41.23 8.63
C PHE A 912 -5.40 -42.45 7.81
N ASN A 913 -5.72 -43.54 8.48
CA ASN A 913 -6.09 -44.77 7.77
C ASN A 913 -7.61 -44.90 7.54
N ILE A 914 -8.45 -44.44 8.47
CA ILE A 914 -9.91 -44.51 8.34
C ILE A 914 -10.55 -43.20 8.82
N PHE A 915 -11.25 -42.51 7.91
CA PHE A 915 -12.08 -41.35 8.21
C PHE A 915 -13.43 -41.49 7.48
N SER A 916 -14.39 -42.17 8.11
CA SER A 916 -15.71 -42.38 7.50
C SER A 916 -16.79 -42.76 8.52
N ILE A 917 -18.06 -42.51 8.16
CA ILE A 917 -19.23 -43.01 8.89
C ILE A 917 -19.26 -44.54 8.86
N GLU A 918 -18.88 -45.13 7.73
CA GLU A 918 -18.87 -46.58 7.56
C GLU A 918 -17.84 -47.26 8.47
N GLY A 919 -16.77 -46.57 8.87
CA GLY A 919 -15.72 -47.14 9.70
C GLY A 919 -15.11 -48.39 9.06
N GLU A 920 -14.82 -49.40 9.87
CA GLU A 920 -14.27 -50.68 9.43
C GLU A 920 -15.27 -51.81 9.66
N TYR A 921 -15.61 -52.55 8.60
CA TYR A 921 -16.30 -53.83 8.73
C TYR A 921 -15.27 -54.95 8.84
N THR A 922 -15.18 -55.54 10.02
CA THR A 922 -14.43 -56.77 10.24
C THR A 922 -15.40 -57.94 10.40
N PRO A 923 -15.03 -59.18 10.04
CA PRO A 923 -15.89 -60.36 10.19
C PRO A 923 -16.54 -60.43 11.59
N ASP A 924 -17.76 -60.94 11.71
CA ASP A 924 -18.64 -60.85 12.90
C ASP A 924 -17.99 -61.20 14.25
N VAL A 925 -16.88 -61.95 14.25
CA VAL A 925 -16.06 -62.28 15.43
C VAL A 925 -15.35 -61.05 16.03
N PHE A 926 -15.15 -59.97 15.26
CA PHE A 926 -14.25 -58.85 15.58
C PHE A 926 -14.97 -57.53 15.92
N GLY A 927 -16.30 -57.49 15.81
CA GLY A 927 -17.12 -56.35 16.19
C GLY A 927 -17.12 -55.22 15.15
N THR A 928 -18.20 -54.45 15.11
CA THR A 928 -18.38 -53.39 14.11
C THR A 928 -18.05 -52.02 14.71
N ARG A 929 -17.14 -51.27 14.05
CA ARG A 929 -16.75 -49.91 14.43
C ARG A 929 -17.24 -48.93 13.35
N ARG A 930 -17.94 -47.87 13.75
CA ARG A 930 -18.55 -46.86 12.88
C ARG A 930 -18.10 -45.47 13.31
N TRP A 931 -18.35 -44.46 12.47
CA TRP A 931 -17.98 -43.06 12.76
C TRP A 931 -16.53 -42.96 13.25
N MET A 932 -15.61 -43.45 12.42
CA MET A 932 -14.20 -43.55 12.79
C MET A 932 -13.41 -42.40 12.20
N ILE A 933 -12.56 -41.81 13.04
CA ILE A 933 -11.43 -40.96 12.66
C ILE A 933 -10.21 -41.58 13.33
N ASN A 934 -9.41 -42.29 12.55
CA ASN A 934 -8.35 -43.12 13.07
C ASN A 934 -7.03 -42.83 12.34
N LYS A 935 -5.93 -42.81 13.10
CA LYS A 935 -4.60 -42.52 12.58
C LYS A 935 -3.91 -43.80 12.15
N ASN A 936 -3.79 -44.76 13.07
CA ASN A 936 -3.28 -46.10 12.80
C ASN A 936 -4.17 -47.16 13.47
N LEU A 937 -4.60 -48.17 12.72
CA LEU A 937 -5.48 -49.23 13.19
C LEU A 937 -4.78 -50.54 12.89
N SER A 938 -4.34 -51.21 13.95
CA SER A 938 -3.76 -52.55 13.87
C SER A 938 -4.58 -53.46 14.79
N PRO A 939 -5.33 -54.42 14.24
CA PRO A 939 -6.15 -55.30 15.04
C PRO A 939 -5.24 -56.09 16.00
N CYS A 940 -5.26 -55.72 17.28
CA CYS A 940 -4.48 -56.28 18.40
C CYS A 940 -3.07 -55.73 18.67
N ASP A 941 -2.73 -54.51 18.23
CA ASP A 941 -1.47 -53.86 18.62
C ASP A 941 -1.70 -52.70 19.60
N SER A 942 -0.78 -52.55 20.55
CA SER A 942 -0.63 -51.32 21.35
C SER A 942 -0.33 -50.11 20.46
N ALA A 943 -0.02 -50.27 19.18
CA ALA A 943 0.15 -49.16 18.24
C ALA A 943 -1.16 -48.57 17.68
N SER A 944 -2.35 -49.07 18.05
CA SER A 944 -3.63 -48.54 17.56
C SER A 944 -3.99 -47.20 18.21
N GLU A 945 -3.99 -46.14 17.41
CA GLU A 945 -4.24 -44.77 17.85
C GLU A 945 -5.22 -44.03 16.93
N GLY A 946 -6.02 -43.13 17.50
CA GLY A 946 -7.00 -42.35 16.75
C GLY A 946 -7.66 -41.27 17.59
N TRP A 947 -8.69 -40.65 17.00
CA TRP A 947 -9.34 -39.46 17.55
C TRP A 947 -10.79 -39.70 17.94
N LEU A 948 -11.56 -40.41 17.12
CA LEU A 948 -12.96 -40.73 17.37
C LEU A 948 -13.28 -42.16 16.89
N MET A 949 -13.99 -42.93 17.72
CA MET A 949 -14.46 -44.26 17.37
C MET A 949 -15.80 -44.57 18.06
N VAL A 950 -16.78 -45.04 17.29
CA VAL A 950 -18.04 -45.56 17.85
C VAL A 950 -18.08 -47.08 17.68
N ILE A 951 -18.10 -47.80 18.81
CA ILE A 951 -18.17 -49.27 18.86
C ILE A 951 -19.65 -49.67 18.87
N THR A 952 -20.09 -50.42 17.85
CA THR A 952 -21.51 -50.77 17.66
C THR A 952 -21.90 -52.20 18.02
N ASP A 953 -20.93 -53.12 18.05
CA ASP A 953 -21.14 -54.53 18.41
C ASP A 953 -19.98 -55.02 19.27
N PRO A 954 -20.23 -55.64 20.45
CA PRO A 954 -19.21 -56.22 21.31
C PRO A 954 -18.61 -57.50 20.68
N GLY A 955 -17.73 -57.33 19.68
CA GLY A 955 -16.92 -58.43 19.14
C GLY A 955 -15.73 -58.80 20.02
N PHE A 956 -15.10 -59.94 19.72
CA PHE A 956 -13.89 -60.45 20.38
C PHE A 956 -12.62 -59.98 19.64
N LEU A 957 -12.12 -58.78 19.97
CA LEU A 957 -10.72 -58.42 19.72
C LEU A 957 -10.02 -58.16 21.06
N CYS A 958 -9.03 -59.00 21.37
CA CYS A 958 -7.91 -58.77 22.29
C CYS A 958 -8.23 -58.05 23.60
N ALA A 959 -8.61 -58.80 24.66
CA ALA A 959 -8.87 -58.37 26.04
C ALA A 959 -9.80 -57.14 26.25
N MET A 960 -10.22 -56.46 25.20
CA MET A 960 -11.14 -55.33 25.15
C MET A 960 -12.52 -55.83 24.76
N GLN A 961 -13.16 -56.60 25.64
CA GLN A 961 -14.62 -56.67 25.62
C GLN A 961 -15.15 -55.32 26.09
N ARG A 962 -15.35 -54.40 25.14
CA ARG A 962 -16.00 -53.14 25.46
C ARG A 962 -17.43 -53.14 24.93
N PRO A 963 -18.42 -52.82 25.77
CA PRO A 963 -19.81 -52.68 25.32
C PRO A 963 -19.91 -51.55 24.28
N PRO A 964 -21.01 -51.51 23.50
CA PRO A 964 -21.48 -50.34 22.78
C PRO A 964 -21.05 -49.01 23.39
N GLN A 965 -20.15 -48.27 22.72
CA GLN A 965 -19.71 -46.99 23.25
C GLN A 965 -19.11 -45.99 22.25
N ILE A 966 -19.14 -44.71 22.64
CA ILE A 966 -18.52 -43.59 21.93
C ILE A 966 -17.19 -43.25 22.60
N LEU A 967 -16.07 -43.44 21.92
CA LEU A 967 -14.72 -43.14 22.41
C LEU A 967 -14.11 -41.99 21.63
N TYR A 968 -13.41 -41.10 22.33
CA TYR A 968 -12.66 -40.01 21.71
C TYR A 968 -11.36 -39.71 22.45
N SER A 969 -10.39 -39.15 21.74
CA SER A 969 -9.15 -38.63 22.34
C SER A 969 -9.45 -37.41 23.21
N ASN A 970 -9.01 -37.45 24.46
CA ASN A 970 -9.15 -36.35 25.41
C ASN A 970 -7.98 -35.34 25.35
N THR A 971 -7.00 -35.56 24.47
CA THR A 971 -5.91 -34.63 24.23
C THR A 971 -6.11 -33.92 22.89
N SER A 972 -5.22 -32.98 22.57
CA SER A 972 -5.23 -32.28 21.28
C SER A 972 -4.68 -33.14 20.13
N THR A 973 -4.30 -34.40 20.38
CA THR A 973 -3.70 -35.30 19.37
C THR A 973 -4.38 -36.67 19.34
N ALA A 974 -4.02 -37.51 18.37
CA ALA A 974 -4.45 -38.91 18.36
C ALA A 974 -3.93 -39.63 19.62
N GLU A 975 -4.77 -40.46 20.23
CA GLU A 975 -4.44 -41.22 21.44
C GLU A 975 -4.53 -42.71 21.19
N ASN A 976 -3.73 -43.45 21.94
CA ASN A 976 -3.77 -44.91 21.93
C ASN A 976 -5.09 -45.41 22.54
N TRP A 977 -5.84 -46.23 21.81
CA TRP A 977 -7.15 -46.74 22.26
C TRP A 977 -7.09 -47.63 23.51
N SER A 978 -5.91 -48.18 23.81
CA SER A 978 -5.69 -49.15 24.90
C SER A 978 -5.19 -48.53 26.20
N GLU A 979 -4.22 -47.63 26.08
CA GLU A 979 -3.45 -47.10 27.21
C GLU A 979 -3.32 -45.58 27.19
N GLY A 980 -3.79 -44.93 26.12
CA GLY A 980 -3.79 -43.48 25.97
C GLY A 980 -4.92 -42.80 26.74
N SER A 981 -4.92 -41.46 26.69
CA SER A 981 -5.91 -40.63 27.38
C SER A 981 -7.20 -40.54 26.57
N VAL A 982 -8.02 -41.60 26.65
CA VAL A 982 -9.29 -41.74 25.92
C VAL A 982 -10.47 -41.62 26.88
N GLU A 983 -11.47 -40.82 26.48
CA GLU A 983 -12.71 -40.67 27.23
C GLU A 983 -13.92 -41.30 26.52
N LYS A 984 -14.98 -41.52 27.31
CA LYS A 984 -16.26 -42.06 26.86
C LYS A 984 -17.30 -40.94 26.84
N GLY A 985 -17.96 -40.75 25.68
CA GLY A 985 -19.08 -39.82 25.52
C GLY A 985 -20.42 -40.48 25.86
N ASP A 986 -21.38 -39.68 26.31
CA ASP A 986 -22.73 -40.13 26.64
C ASP A 986 -23.63 -40.22 25.40
N PHE A 987 -23.49 -39.25 24.48
CA PHE A 987 -24.14 -39.28 23.18
C PHE A 987 -23.37 -38.42 22.16
N MET A 988 -23.62 -38.70 20.89
CA MET A 988 -23.13 -37.94 19.76
C MET A 988 -24.31 -37.34 19.00
N ALA A 989 -24.25 -36.05 18.68
CA ALA A 989 -25.27 -35.34 17.92
C ALA A 989 -24.70 -34.83 16.59
N VAL A 990 -25.55 -34.80 15.56
CA VAL A 990 -25.24 -34.19 14.26
C VAL A 990 -26.28 -33.15 13.93
N PHE A 991 -25.79 -31.97 13.60
CA PHE A 991 -26.56 -30.82 13.19
C PHE A 991 -26.21 -30.42 11.76
N VAL A 992 -27.17 -29.85 11.04
CA VAL A 992 -26.97 -29.27 9.71
C VAL A 992 -27.38 -27.82 9.71
N SER A 993 -26.72 -27.00 8.89
CA SER A 993 -27.17 -25.66 8.54
C SER A 993 -27.37 -25.59 7.02
N GLY A 994 -28.36 -24.84 6.57
CA GLY A 994 -28.66 -24.65 5.15
C GLY A 994 -28.68 -23.16 4.75
N PRO A 995 -28.78 -22.85 3.44
CA PRO A 995 -28.87 -21.49 2.97
C PRO A 995 -30.18 -20.88 3.47
N THR A 996 -30.09 -19.94 4.40
CA THR A 996 -31.25 -19.20 4.87
C THR A 996 -31.82 -18.39 3.71
N VAL A 997 -33.01 -18.74 3.22
CA VAL A 997 -33.88 -17.82 2.46
C VAL A 997 -34.47 -16.83 3.45
N THR A 998 -33.62 -15.98 3.99
CA THR A 998 -34.00 -14.72 4.56
C THR A 998 -33.03 -13.73 3.97
N SER A 999 -33.56 -12.73 3.29
CA SER A 999 -32.87 -11.45 3.22
C SER A 999 -32.35 -11.17 4.62
N ARG A 1000 -31.03 -11.25 4.83
CA ARG A 1000 -30.36 -10.61 5.96
C ARG A 1000 -30.54 -9.11 5.72
N ARG A 1001 -31.78 -8.64 5.89
CA ARG A 1001 -32.10 -7.22 5.95
C ARG A 1001 -31.28 -6.74 7.13
N CYS A 1002 -30.40 -5.77 6.91
CA CYS A 1002 -30.08 -4.83 7.97
C CYS A 1002 -31.40 -4.43 8.62
N CYS A 1003 -31.58 -4.88 9.86
CA CYS A 1003 -32.68 -4.56 10.76
C CYS A 1003 -34.11 -4.80 10.22
N THR A 1004 -34.83 -5.75 10.81
CA THR A 1004 -36.26 -5.49 11.05
C THR A 1004 -36.34 -4.35 12.06
N CYS A 1005 -36.74 -3.16 11.59
CA CYS A 1005 -36.98 -1.98 12.41
C CYS A 1005 -37.93 -2.24 13.58
#